data_AF-A0A9W4RKS0-F1
#
_entry.id   AF-A0A9W4RKS0-F1
#
_cell.length_a   1.000
_cell.length_b   1.000
_cell.length_c   1.000
_cell.angle_alpha   90.00
_cell.angle_beta   90.00
_cell.angle_gamma   90.00
#
_symmetry.space_group_name_H-M   'P 1'
#
loop_
_entity.id
_entity.type
_entity.pdbx_description
1 polymer ?
#
loop_
_entity_poly.entity_id
_entity_poly.type
_entity_poly.pdbx_seq_one_letter_code
_entity_poly.pdbx_strand_id
1 'polypeptide(L)'
;MKIRQSSLLRALQGVATATKTGESEVESIKRWISSASTAGDSDGEGGVKGLSFDEWQRSLEVGLLDEGEDLQQLASLTLAIAFLRETCRQDRPAHADKLSRCWDLVHGALTCEALTRDLFTASRSAQGFLAVPLCSLLEDGNIDELFRLHVWLPDGMRGNAEFALHSHQPFAQSWILAGEGKDHSYRVEPVGEAEQATHAEYALAWNDANSKSHSAAYKTHQAYSIVQNTGRLVRATETAEAVHTRNSSYTIAAKSFHRTEVAPDVLHATLFFFDSHRGFFKDAGVLGPKNGNSFAQLRDPAGITPFALAEKVEAVRSWEFHMNEGRRHAQRTEWEHALRSFNNAIELCKSDKSFPNVSRYRYLVLGELGNTNRRFGRYETAKNILESSITEMKPSMQRVEFSGELGVTYRHMDRLEDAKRAFEMQYDTARELGLEQEMCRAIGNLGMVNYQLSHQCKDDGLLDLAIKQLAERVKSARRLKGEIEKRSGPNVRITHLDMLNTWETIGLARLSICHYARGNVQEAVRSALASLQMTENSPDTTVRAISRFFYGRALLLEGRRKEALGLFNTPGTCTPAIAFAKEPSEEHSGYLRELVGVGADMEIVDEHGYTALDHAVFNGDTETEAVVLDGLRKKGAANIAQRQAEARLRKGYRELFQEHMRPTLLGGGGTSDGLARELLSRPAETVEPGAEFVIFFSYRWINKEPGAKSPDDGAHTQYRRMQTAVEQFLCLYPTVDPNKLGIWMDFACVDQDEPSAGVSALPMIIAQCDAMISLVDDQYFDRGWCSVEVMMAQTLRNAYGISWLEHVHQDEHEYGSGWRLGEAENREIVMKDKLLTYEEDRSKVLFLERQSKLLG
;
A
#
# COMPACT_ATOMS: atom_id res chain seq x y z
N MET A 1 16.62 -6.28 -20.11
CA MET A 1 18.10 -6.18 -20.01
C MET A 1 18.66 -7.59 -20.02
N LYS A 2 19.71 -7.88 -20.81
CA LYS A 2 20.38 -9.18 -20.84
C LYS A 2 21.59 -9.18 -19.88
N ILE A 3 21.69 -10.19 -19.01
CA ILE A 3 22.82 -10.45 -18.11
C ILE A 3 23.75 -11.43 -18.82
N ARG A 4 25.01 -11.03 -18.99
CA ARG A 4 26.03 -11.84 -19.66
C ARG A 4 26.59 -12.91 -18.72
N GLN A 5 26.99 -14.03 -19.29
CA GLN A 5 27.69 -15.11 -18.59
C GLN A 5 28.89 -14.58 -17.78
N SER A 6 29.69 -13.68 -18.36
CA SER A 6 30.85 -13.08 -17.68
C SER A 6 30.49 -12.27 -16.45
N SER A 7 29.31 -11.65 -16.42
CA SER A 7 28.82 -10.89 -15.27
C SER A 7 28.41 -11.82 -14.13
N LEU A 8 27.73 -12.93 -14.44
CA LEU A 8 27.40 -13.97 -13.46
C LEU A 8 28.66 -14.63 -12.88
N LEU A 9 29.63 -14.97 -13.72
CA LEU A 9 30.90 -15.55 -13.26
C LEU A 9 31.66 -14.57 -12.34
N ARG A 10 31.64 -13.27 -12.65
CA ARG A 10 32.24 -12.24 -11.80
C ARG A 10 31.51 -12.11 -10.46
N ALA A 11 30.18 -12.07 -10.50
CA ALA A 11 29.35 -12.05 -9.29
C ALA A 11 29.59 -13.29 -8.42
N LEU A 12 29.65 -14.48 -9.02
CA LEU A 12 29.91 -15.74 -8.32
C LEU A 12 31.24 -15.73 -7.57
N GLN A 13 32.30 -15.19 -8.19
CA GLN A 13 33.60 -15.05 -7.55
C GLN A 13 33.52 -14.20 -6.28
N GLY A 14 32.79 -13.09 -6.34
CA GLY A 14 32.62 -12.20 -5.20
C GLY A 14 31.69 -12.78 -4.14
N VAL A 15 30.60 -13.44 -4.54
CA VAL A 15 29.70 -14.16 -3.63
C VAL A 15 30.49 -15.23 -2.88
N ALA A 16 31.19 -16.11 -3.58
CA ALA A 16 31.99 -17.16 -2.98
C ALA A 16 33.03 -16.63 -1.97
N THR A 17 33.62 -15.47 -2.25
CA THR A 17 34.54 -14.81 -1.32
C THR A 17 33.81 -14.30 -0.07
N ALA A 18 32.63 -13.69 -0.21
CA ALA A 18 31.85 -13.17 0.91
C ALA A 18 31.30 -14.29 1.82
N THR A 19 30.88 -15.41 1.22
CA THR A 19 30.27 -16.56 1.90
C THR A 19 31.25 -17.66 2.28
N LYS A 20 32.54 -17.51 1.93
CA LYS A 20 33.59 -18.53 2.10
C LYS A 20 33.19 -19.88 1.45
N THR A 21 32.58 -19.81 0.28
CA THR A 21 32.13 -20.98 -0.48
C THR A 21 33.32 -21.82 -0.96
N GLY A 22 33.19 -23.15 -0.92
CA GLY A 22 34.25 -24.07 -1.34
C GLY A 22 34.35 -24.19 -2.86
N GLU A 23 35.52 -24.58 -3.35
CA GLU A 23 35.79 -24.66 -4.80
C GLU A 23 34.84 -25.62 -5.55
N SER A 24 34.43 -26.72 -4.92
CA SER A 24 33.51 -27.70 -5.53
C SER A 24 32.15 -27.10 -5.84
N GLU A 25 31.56 -26.34 -4.91
CA GLU A 25 30.26 -25.69 -5.10
C GLU A 25 30.36 -24.60 -6.17
N VAL A 26 31.44 -23.81 -6.14
CA VAL A 26 31.70 -22.79 -7.18
C VAL A 26 31.78 -23.43 -8.57
N GLU A 27 32.45 -24.57 -8.71
CA GLU A 27 32.58 -25.24 -10.00
C GLU A 27 31.25 -25.84 -10.49
N SER A 28 30.39 -26.31 -9.58
CA SER A 28 29.01 -26.70 -9.91
C SER A 28 28.19 -25.52 -10.46
N ILE A 29 28.23 -24.36 -9.80
CA ILE A 29 27.50 -23.17 -10.28
C ILE A 29 28.07 -22.68 -11.62
N LYS A 30 29.40 -22.74 -11.83
CA LYS A 30 29.99 -22.42 -13.15
C LYS A 30 29.52 -23.35 -14.26
N ARG A 31 29.37 -24.65 -13.98
CA ARG A 31 28.83 -25.61 -14.95
C ARG A 31 27.40 -25.26 -15.32
N TRP A 32 26.56 -24.91 -14.35
CA TRP A 32 25.20 -24.41 -14.57
C TRP A 32 25.19 -23.12 -15.41
N ILE A 33 25.99 -22.10 -15.04
CA ILE A 33 26.10 -20.84 -15.80
C ILE A 33 26.48 -21.13 -17.28
N SER A 34 27.37 -22.08 -17.49
CA SER A 34 27.85 -22.43 -18.83
C SER A 34 26.79 -23.19 -19.64
N SER A 35 26.08 -24.15 -19.04
CA SER A 35 25.01 -24.90 -19.73
C SER A 35 23.83 -24.00 -20.11
N ALA A 36 23.39 -23.14 -19.18
CA ALA A 36 22.32 -22.17 -19.40
C ALA A 36 22.65 -21.20 -20.56
N SER A 37 23.91 -20.74 -20.63
CA SER A 37 24.36 -19.82 -21.69
C SER A 37 24.42 -20.45 -23.08
N THR A 38 24.49 -21.79 -23.17
CA THR A 38 24.47 -22.50 -24.46
C THR A 38 23.07 -22.73 -25.02
N ALA A 39 22.03 -22.60 -24.19
CA ALA A 39 20.62 -22.80 -24.57
C ALA A 39 19.91 -21.53 -25.07
N GLY A 40 20.54 -20.35 -25.00
CA GLY A 40 19.96 -19.09 -25.48
C GLY A 40 20.06 -18.91 -27.00
N ASP A 41 18.97 -18.47 -27.63
CA ASP A 41 18.89 -18.24 -29.09
C ASP A 41 19.97 -17.26 -29.59
N SER A 42 20.49 -17.58 -30.78
CA SER A 42 21.39 -16.69 -31.53
C SER A 42 20.58 -15.56 -32.17
N ASP A 43 20.63 -14.36 -31.58
CA ASP A 43 20.14 -13.16 -32.28
C ASP A 43 20.99 -12.95 -33.55
N GLY A 44 20.36 -13.05 -34.72
CA GLY A 44 20.95 -13.14 -36.06
C GLY A 44 21.75 -11.92 -36.57
N GLU A 45 22.26 -11.04 -35.72
CA GLU A 45 23.14 -9.94 -36.10
C GLU A 45 24.20 -9.68 -35.03
N GLY A 46 25.32 -10.41 -35.04
CA GLY A 46 26.59 -10.03 -34.37
C GLY A 46 26.56 -9.66 -32.88
N GLY A 47 25.44 -9.88 -32.17
CA GLY A 47 25.16 -9.40 -30.82
C GLY A 47 25.52 -10.42 -29.74
N VAL A 48 26.13 -9.93 -28.66
CA VAL A 48 26.76 -10.72 -27.58
C VAL A 48 25.76 -11.63 -26.83
N LYS A 49 26.11 -12.92 -26.63
CA LYS A 49 25.35 -13.93 -25.85
C LYS A 49 25.05 -13.48 -24.41
N GLY A 50 23.77 -13.45 -24.03
CA GLY A 50 23.30 -13.22 -22.66
C GLY A 50 21.79 -13.46 -22.53
N LEU A 51 21.31 -13.84 -21.35
CA LEU A 51 19.89 -14.10 -21.07
C LEU A 51 19.29 -12.96 -20.23
N SER A 52 17.99 -12.73 -20.34
CA SER A 52 17.24 -11.86 -19.43
C SER A 52 17.23 -12.42 -18.00
N PHE A 53 16.88 -11.57 -17.03
CA PHE A 53 16.72 -12.00 -15.64
C PHE A 53 15.72 -13.15 -15.48
N ASP A 54 14.61 -13.11 -16.25
CA ASP A 54 13.56 -14.11 -16.20
C ASP A 54 14.00 -15.46 -16.78
N GLU A 55 14.77 -15.43 -17.87
CA GLU A 55 15.35 -16.63 -18.45
C GLU A 55 16.43 -17.25 -17.54
N TRP A 56 17.26 -16.42 -16.91
CA TRP A 56 18.23 -16.90 -15.92
C TRP A 56 17.57 -17.53 -14.70
N GLN A 57 16.49 -16.92 -14.18
CA GLN A 57 15.78 -17.47 -13.04
C GLN A 57 15.10 -18.80 -13.39
N ARG A 58 14.42 -18.89 -14.54
CA ARG A 58 13.87 -20.16 -15.04
C ARG A 58 14.94 -21.23 -15.21
N SER A 59 16.11 -20.85 -15.72
CA SER A 59 17.24 -21.78 -15.85
C SER A 59 17.82 -22.22 -14.50
N LEU A 60 17.72 -21.40 -13.46
CA LEU A 60 18.14 -21.75 -12.11
C LEU A 60 17.20 -22.80 -11.52
N GLU A 61 15.89 -22.55 -11.60
CA GLU A 61 14.82 -23.41 -11.09
C GLU A 61 14.88 -24.82 -11.71
N VAL A 62 15.15 -24.91 -13.02
CA VAL A 62 15.24 -26.21 -13.72
C VAL A 62 16.64 -26.82 -13.59
N GLY A 63 17.69 -26.00 -13.74
CA GLY A 63 19.06 -26.48 -13.91
C GLY A 63 19.72 -26.98 -12.63
N LEU A 64 19.18 -26.64 -11.46
CA LEU A 64 19.69 -27.05 -10.14
C LEU A 64 18.64 -27.77 -9.30
N LEU A 65 17.53 -28.24 -9.90
CA LEU A 65 16.41 -28.87 -9.19
C LEU A 65 16.83 -30.07 -8.32
N ASP A 66 17.74 -30.90 -8.83
CA ASP A 66 18.23 -32.12 -8.15
C ASP A 66 19.46 -31.86 -7.26
N GLU A 67 19.95 -30.63 -7.19
CA GLU A 67 21.11 -30.25 -6.38
C GLU A 67 20.68 -29.81 -4.97
N GLY A 68 21.61 -29.82 -4.02
CA GLY A 68 21.32 -29.40 -2.64
C GLY A 68 20.93 -27.92 -2.51
N GLU A 69 20.09 -27.59 -1.52
CA GLU A 69 19.56 -26.23 -1.30
C GLU A 69 20.67 -25.18 -1.18
N ASP A 70 21.80 -25.49 -0.52
CA ASP A 70 22.97 -24.60 -0.42
C ASP A 70 23.43 -24.08 -1.79
N LEU A 71 23.45 -24.95 -2.80
CA LEU A 71 23.91 -24.61 -4.14
C LEU A 71 22.90 -23.72 -4.87
N GLN A 72 21.60 -24.01 -4.71
CA GLN A 72 20.51 -23.23 -5.28
C GLN A 72 20.48 -21.81 -4.68
N GLN A 73 20.68 -21.68 -3.36
CA GLN A 73 20.72 -20.38 -2.69
C GLN A 73 21.94 -19.55 -3.10
N LEU A 74 23.11 -20.16 -3.24
CA LEU A 74 24.32 -19.49 -3.72
C LEU A 74 24.18 -19.03 -5.19
N ALA A 75 23.55 -19.84 -6.04
CA ALA A 75 23.23 -19.46 -7.42
C ALA A 75 22.21 -18.32 -7.48
N SER A 76 21.20 -18.35 -6.61
CA SER A 76 20.14 -17.33 -6.51
C SER A 76 20.72 -15.98 -6.10
N LEU A 77 21.57 -15.97 -5.07
CA LEU A 77 22.32 -14.78 -4.66
C LEU A 77 23.21 -14.27 -5.80
N THR A 78 23.93 -15.15 -6.49
CA THR A 78 24.77 -14.79 -7.65
C THR A 78 23.97 -14.09 -8.75
N LEU A 79 22.78 -14.59 -9.07
CA LEU A 79 21.90 -14.00 -10.09
C LEU A 79 21.41 -12.60 -9.67
N ALA A 80 20.96 -12.44 -8.43
CA ALA A 80 20.51 -11.14 -7.90
C ALA A 80 21.64 -10.09 -7.95
N ILE A 81 22.85 -10.46 -7.51
CA ILE A 81 24.02 -9.59 -7.56
C ILE A 81 24.38 -9.21 -9.00
N ALA A 82 24.41 -10.17 -9.92
CA ALA A 82 24.71 -9.89 -11.33
C ALA A 82 23.69 -8.95 -11.98
N PHE A 83 22.40 -9.14 -11.69
CA PHE A 83 21.35 -8.25 -12.20
C PHE A 83 21.49 -6.82 -11.71
N LEU A 84 21.65 -6.62 -10.39
CA LEU A 84 21.79 -5.29 -9.80
C LEU A 84 23.08 -4.59 -10.28
N ARG A 85 24.17 -5.35 -10.43
CA ARG A 85 25.44 -4.86 -10.98
C ARG A 85 25.27 -4.34 -12.41
N GLU A 86 24.65 -5.11 -13.31
CA GLU A 86 24.43 -4.68 -14.70
C GLU A 86 23.47 -3.49 -14.78
N THR A 87 22.42 -3.49 -13.96
CA THR A 87 21.45 -2.40 -13.87
C THR A 87 22.14 -1.09 -13.47
N CYS A 88 22.99 -1.15 -12.44
CA CYS A 88 23.84 -0.03 -12.01
C CYS A 88 24.75 0.46 -13.14
N ARG A 89 25.52 -0.43 -13.79
CA ARG A 89 26.50 -0.04 -14.81
C ARG A 89 25.89 0.51 -16.11
N GLN A 90 24.62 0.22 -16.36
CA GLN A 90 23.88 0.80 -17.50
C GLN A 90 23.18 2.11 -17.14
N ASP A 91 23.37 2.63 -15.91
CA ASP A 91 22.68 3.81 -15.38
C ASP A 91 21.15 3.72 -15.51
N ARG A 92 20.61 2.50 -15.35
CA ARG A 92 19.16 2.25 -15.40
C ARG A 92 18.61 2.11 -13.99
N PRO A 93 17.45 2.70 -13.67
CA PRO A 93 16.78 2.40 -12.41
C PRO A 93 16.31 0.94 -12.42
N ALA A 94 16.47 0.25 -11.28
CA ALA A 94 15.83 -1.04 -11.09
C ALA A 94 14.33 -0.82 -10.88
N HIS A 95 13.50 -1.47 -11.70
CA HIS A 95 12.05 -1.46 -11.48
C HIS A 95 11.71 -2.17 -10.16
N ALA A 96 10.63 -1.71 -9.51
CA ALA A 96 10.21 -2.19 -8.19
C ALA A 96 9.95 -3.71 -8.16
N ASP A 97 9.38 -4.27 -9.23
CA ASP A 97 9.12 -5.71 -9.39
C ASP A 97 10.44 -6.52 -9.39
N LYS A 98 11.43 -6.10 -10.18
CA LYS A 98 12.72 -6.78 -10.28
C LYS A 98 13.55 -6.61 -9.01
N LEU A 99 13.46 -5.44 -8.34
CA LEU A 99 14.10 -5.24 -7.05
C LEU A 99 13.46 -6.13 -5.96
N SER A 100 12.14 -6.30 -5.98
CA SER A 100 11.47 -7.24 -5.07
C SER A 100 11.97 -8.66 -5.30
N ARG A 101 12.00 -9.13 -6.55
CA ARG A 101 12.52 -10.47 -6.88
C ARG A 101 14.00 -10.66 -6.53
N CYS A 102 14.83 -9.63 -6.72
CA CYS A 102 16.22 -9.69 -6.27
C CYS A 102 16.31 -9.82 -4.75
N TRP A 103 15.43 -9.13 -4.02
CA TRP A 103 15.34 -9.31 -2.58
C TRP A 103 14.87 -10.70 -2.21
N ASP A 104 13.87 -11.27 -2.88
CA ASP A 104 13.39 -12.64 -2.58
C ASP A 104 14.52 -13.67 -2.72
N LEU A 105 15.36 -13.55 -3.75
CA LEU A 105 16.56 -14.38 -3.94
C LEU A 105 17.62 -14.16 -2.84
N VAL A 106 17.84 -12.91 -2.40
CA VAL A 106 18.77 -12.58 -1.31
C VAL A 106 18.23 -13.06 0.04
N HIS A 107 16.94 -12.88 0.28
CA HIS A 107 16.23 -13.27 1.48
C HIS A 107 16.28 -14.78 1.65
N GLY A 108 15.88 -15.54 0.62
CA GLY A 108 15.97 -17.00 0.64
C GLY A 108 17.38 -17.51 0.96
N ALA A 109 18.42 -16.85 0.41
CA ALA A 109 19.80 -17.21 0.74
C ALA A 109 20.17 -16.92 2.20
N LEU A 110 19.65 -15.84 2.79
CA LEU A 110 19.91 -15.45 4.19
C LEU A 110 19.07 -16.23 5.21
N THR A 111 17.93 -16.78 4.80
CA THR A 111 16.96 -17.43 5.69
C THR A 111 16.81 -18.95 5.47
N CYS A 112 17.55 -19.54 4.53
CA CYS A 112 17.55 -20.98 4.33
C CYS A 112 18.09 -21.71 5.58
N GLU A 113 17.21 -22.41 6.30
CA GLU A 113 17.57 -23.20 7.49
C GLU A 113 18.30 -24.50 7.13
N ALA A 114 18.15 -24.98 5.90
CA ALA A 114 18.80 -26.20 5.42
C ALA A 114 20.29 -26.02 5.13
N LEU A 115 20.82 -24.78 5.26
CA LEU A 115 22.22 -24.48 5.07
C LEU A 115 23.09 -25.34 5.98
N THR A 116 23.98 -26.12 5.38
CA THR A 116 24.87 -27.04 6.11
C THR A 116 25.94 -26.31 6.95
N ARG A 117 26.05 -24.99 6.78
CA ARG A 117 27.03 -24.11 7.44
C ARG A 117 26.57 -22.65 7.47
N ASP A 118 27.10 -21.88 8.41
CA ASP A 118 26.91 -20.42 8.47
C ASP A 118 27.64 -19.71 7.32
N LEU A 119 26.93 -19.42 6.23
CA LEU A 119 27.47 -18.72 5.07
C LEU A 119 27.67 -17.22 5.32
N PHE A 120 26.89 -16.62 6.22
CA PHE A 120 26.82 -15.17 6.37
C PHE A 120 27.25 -14.72 7.77
N THR A 121 27.78 -13.51 7.85
CA THR A 121 28.11 -12.87 9.14
C THR A 121 27.60 -11.43 9.15
N ALA A 122 27.06 -11.01 10.28
CA ALA A 122 26.65 -9.62 10.51
C ALA A 122 27.73 -8.89 11.32
N SER A 123 27.94 -7.61 11.03
CA SER A 123 28.81 -6.74 11.82
C SER A 123 28.24 -5.33 11.91
N ARG A 124 28.41 -4.65 13.03
CA ARG A 124 27.94 -3.27 13.17
C ARG A 124 28.93 -2.29 12.55
N SER A 125 28.42 -1.28 11.86
CA SER A 125 29.21 -0.28 11.16
C SER A 125 29.47 0.95 12.02
N ALA A 126 30.41 1.77 11.57
CA ALA A 126 30.69 3.11 12.08
C ALA A 126 29.45 4.01 12.17
N GLN A 127 28.52 3.82 11.22
CA GLN A 127 27.30 4.61 11.10
C GLN A 127 26.11 3.99 11.86
N GLY A 128 26.36 2.94 12.65
CA GLY A 128 25.39 2.32 13.54
C GLY A 128 24.54 1.20 12.92
N PHE A 129 24.55 1.03 11.60
CA PHE A 129 23.83 -0.06 10.93
C PHE A 129 24.56 -1.40 11.02
N LEU A 130 23.81 -2.49 10.92
CA LEU A 130 24.34 -3.84 10.74
C LEU A 130 24.56 -4.10 9.25
N ALA A 131 25.71 -4.67 8.91
CA ALA A 131 26.11 -4.99 7.56
C ALA A 131 26.32 -6.50 7.39
N VAL A 132 25.73 -7.08 6.35
CA VAL A 132 25.97 -8.46 5.91
C VAL A 132 26.63 -8.42 4.53
N PRO A 133 27.90 -8.88 4.38
CA PRO A 133 28.55 -9.00 3.08
C PRO A 133 27.84 -10.04 2.20
N LEU A 134 27.49 -9.66 0.97
CA LEU A 134 26.83 -10.53 -0.02
C LEU A 134 27.74 -10.84 -1.20
N CYS A 135 28.63 -9.92 -1.56
CA CYS A 135 29.64 -10.09 -2.61
C CYS A 135 30.87 -9.25 -2.24
N SER A 136 32.07 -9.82 -2.42
CA SER A 136 33.33 -9.16 -2.09
C SER A 136 34.42 -9.46 -3.12
N LEU A 137 34.79 -8.47 -3.93
CA LEU A 137 35.91 -8.51 -4.87
C LEU A 137 36.91 -7.40 -4.54
N LEU A 138 38.17 -7.79 -4.44
CA LEU A 138 39.29 -6.89 -4.15
C LEU A 138 40.36 -6.99 -5.23
N GLU A 139 40.98 -5.88 -5.56
CA GLU A 139 42.12 -5.80 -6.49
C GLU A 139 43.26 -5.04 -5.79
N ASP A 140 44.42 -5.69 -5.65
CA ASP A 140 45.60 -5.16 -4.94
C ASP A 140 45.30 -4.60 -3.52
N GLY A 141 44.36 -5.24 -2.81
CA GLY A 141 43.91 -4.81 -1.47
C GLY A 141 42.98 -3.60 -1.45
N ASN A 142 42.59 -3.09 -2.62
CA ASN A 142 41.58 -2.05 -2.79
C ASN A 142 40.22 -2.68 -3.09
N ILE A 143 39.16 -1.91 -2.82
CA ILE A 143 37.80 -2.30 -3.16
C ILE A 143 37.65 -2.27 -4.68
N ASP A 144 37.34 -3.41 -5.28
CA ASP A 144 36.88 -3.45 -6.67
C ASP A 144 35.34 -3.43 -6.72
N GLU A 145 34.69 -4.47 -6.19
CA GLU A 145 33.23 -4.56 -6.14
C GLU A 145 32.79 -5.12 -4.77
N LEU A 146 31.87 -4.44 -4.08
CA LEU A 146 31.27 -4.96 -2.85
C LEU A 146 29.76 -4.80 -2.87
N PHE A 147 29.02 -5.87 -2.56
CA PHE A 147 27.61 -5.77 -2.21
C PHE A 147 27.38 -6.12 -0.75
N ARG A 148 26.56 -5.32 -0.09
CA ARG A 148 26.20 -5.49 1.32
C ARG A 148 24.73 -5.21 1.55
N LEU A 149 24.10 -6.02 2.40
CA LEU A 149 22.86 -5.65 3.04
C LEU A 149 23.21 -4.73 4.22
N HIS A 150 22.67 -3.52 4.25
CA HIS A 150 22.74 -2.61 5.39
C HIS A 150 21.38 -2.54 6.06
N VAL A 151 21.33 -2.68 7.38
CA VAL A 151 20.10 -2.61 8.17
C VAL A 151 20.33 -1.75 9.42
N TRP A 152 19.60 -0.65 9.51
CA TRP A 152 19.43 0.10 10.74
C TRP A 152 18.27 -0.52 11.50
N LEU A 153 18.52 -0.99 12.72
CA LEU A 153 17.47 -1.48 13.60
C LEU A 153 16.86 -0.34 14.43
N PRO A 154 15.63 -0.49 14.93
CA PRO A 154 15.01 0.45 15.86
C PRO A 154 15.50 0.20 17.30
N ASP A 155 16.81 0.04 17.48
CA ASP A 155 17.49 -0.23 18.75
C ASP A 155 18.14 1.03 19.35
N GLY A 156 17.91 2.19 18.73
CA GLY A 156 18.54 3.47 19.10
C GLY A 156 20.04 3.55 18.80
N MET A 157 20.66 2.48 18.30
CA MET A 157 22.09 2.46 17.98
C MET A 157 22.29 3.18 16.65
N ARG A 158 22.84 4.38 16.72
CA ARG A 158 23.21 5.20 15.56
C ARG A 158 24.70 5.52 15.60
N GLY A 159 25.28 5.84 14.44
CA GLY A 159 26.67 6.27 14.34
C GLY A 159 26.94 7.51 15.20
N ASN A 160 28.20 7.71 15.58
CA ASN A 160 28.58 8.94 16.28
C ASN A 160 28.29 10.15 15.37
N ALA A 161 27.38 11.02 15.79
CA ALA A 161 26.93 12.18 15.03
C ALA A 161 28.09 13.11 14.63
N GLU A 162 29.15 13.19 15.45
CA GLU A 162 30.33 13.99 15.14
C GLU A 162 31.14 13.45 13.95
N PHE A 163 30.99 12.17 13.60
CA PHE A 163 31.72 11.48 12.53
C PHE A 163 30.79 10.93 11.43
N ALA A 164 29.56 11.44 11.34
CA ALA A 164 28.54 10.92 10.44
C ALA A 164 28.80 11.31 8.96
N LEU A 165 29.48 12.43 8.74
CA LEU A 165 29.79 12.94 7.39
C LEU A 165 31.02 12.25 6.82
N HIS A 166 30.86 11.50 5.74
CA HIS A 166 31.93 10.69 5.17
C HIS A 166 31.84 10.62 3.65
N SER A 167 32.91 10.14 3.01
CA SER A 167 32.97 9.90 1.58
C SER A 167 33.39 8.45 1.30
N HIS A 168 33.19 8.00 0.07
CA HIS A 168 33.55 6.64 -0.36
C HIS A 168 34.72 6.65 -1.34
N GLN A 169 35.55 5.61 -1.28
CA GLN A 169 36.70 5.43 -2.19
C GLN A 169 36.23 5.15 -3.63
N PRO A 170 35.33 4.18 -3.88
CA PRO A 170 34.66 4.02 -5.16
C PRO A 170 33.30 4.72 -5.19
N PHE A 171 32.66 4.70 -6.37
CA PHE A 171 31.25 5.06 -6.54
C PHE A 171 30.38 4.11 -5.72
N ALA A 172 29.25 4.61 -5.21
CA ALA A 172 28.26 3.79 -4.53
C ALA A 172 26.85 3.94 -5.11
N GLN A 173 26.10 2.84 -5.09
CA GLN A 173 24.69 2.75 -5.45
C GLN A 173 23.95 2.06 -4.32
N SER A 174 22.82 2.62 -3.92
CA SER A 174 21.93 2.08 -2.90
C SER A 174 20.55 1.79 -3.49
N TRP A 175 19.94 0.66 -3.09
CA TRP A 175 18.54 0.33 -3.34
C TRP A 175 17.82 0.12 -2.01
N ILE A 176 16.73 0.84 -1.79
CA ILE A 176 15.99 0.79 -0.53
C ILE A 176 15.04 -0.41 -0.52
N LEU A 177 15.26 -1.30 0.43
CA LEU A 177 14.45 -2.50 0.63
C LEU A 177 13.25 -2.25 1.54
N ALA A 178 13.45 -1.48 2.62
CA ALA A 178 12.45 -1.22 3.65
C ALA A 178 12.76 0.09 4.38
N GLY A 179 11.71 0.75 4.87
CA GLY A 179 11.80 1.97 5.67
C GLY A 179 12.12 3.22 4.86
N GLU A 180 12.35 4.30 5.60
CA GLU A 180 12.69 5.62 5.07
C GLU A 180 14.05 6.07 5.61
N GLY A 181 14.89 6.59 4.72
CA GLY A 181 16.16 7.22 5.07
C GLY A 181 16.32 8.53 4.30
N LYS A 182 16.98 9.51 4.91
CA LYS A 182 17.28 10.79 4.27
C LYS A 182 18.78 10.89 4.00
N ASP A 183 19.18 11.14 2.76
CA ASP A 183 20.57 11.39 2.40
C ASP A 183 20.83 12.89 2.26
N HIS A 184 21.92 13.36 2.87
CA HIS A 184 22.37 14.75 2.80
C HIS A 184 23.70 14.80 2.06
N SER A 185 23.78 15.63 1.02
CA SER A 185 24.99 15.84 0.21
C SER A 185 25.70 17.13 0.59
N TYR A 186 27.02 17.12 0.60
CA TYR A 186 27.84 18.25 1.05
C TYR A 186 28.92 18.63 0.05
N ARG A 187 29.15 19.94 -0.08
CA ARG A 187 30.39 20.50 -0.63
C ARG A 187 31.40 20.69 0.49
N VAL A 188 32.60 20.17 0.30
CA VAL A 188 33.68 20.26 1.29
C VAL A 188 34.89 20.96 0.69
N GLU A 189 35.32 22.04 1.33
CA GLU A 189 36.41 22.91 0.86
C GLU A 189 37.49 23.05 1.95
N PRO A 190 38.79 22.94 1.62
CA PRO A 190 39.87 23.25 2.56
C PRO A 190 39.81 24.72 3.00
N VAL A 191 40.15 24.99 4.27
CA VAL A 191 40.26 26.35 4.80
C VAL A 191 41.56 26.53 5.58
N GLY A 192 42.15 27.73 5.49
CA GLY A 192 43.39 28.07 6.17
C GLY A 192 43.22 28.51 7.63
N GLU A 193 42.02 28.97 8.01
CA GLU A 193 41.75 29.51 9.34
C GLU A 193 40.70 28.70 10.11
N ALA A 194 40.95 28.47 11.40
CA ALA A 194 40.10 27.65 12.27
C ALA A 194 38.68 28.20 12.46
N GLU A 195 38.53 29.51 12.34
CA GLU A 195 37.25 30.22 12.44
C GLU A 195 36.32 29.92 11.26
N GLN A 196 36.89 29.70 10.06
CA GLN A 196 36.15 29.38 8.84
C GLN A 196 35.85 27.89 8.70
N ALA A 197 36.55 27.06 9.48
CA ALA A 197 36.36 25.61 9.47
C ALA A 197 35.03 25.23 10.12
N THR A 198 34.43 24.16 9.62
CA THR A 198 33.32 23.47 10.30
C THR A 198 33.80 22.17 10.93
N HIS A 199 34.76 21.49 10.29
CA HIS A 199 35.24 20.15 10.62
C HIS A 199 36.75 20.05 10.39
N ALA A 200 37.35 18.95 10.86
CA ALA A 200 38.66 18.47 10.40
C ALA A 200 38.51 17.15 9.64
N GLU A 201 39.45 16.85 8.75
CA GLU A 201 39.52 15.56 8.06
C GLU A 201 40.19 14.49 8.93
N TYR A 202 39.61 13.30 8.92
CA TYR A 202 40.12 12.12 9.59
C TYR A 202 40.43 11.02 8.57
N ALA A 203 41.61 10.43 8.69
CA ALA A 203 42.02 9.28 7.91
C ALA A 203 41.54 7.98 8.58
N LEU A 204 41.19 6.98 7.77
CA LEU A 204 40.76 5.67 8.24
C LEU A 204 41.97 4.74 8.37
N ALA A 205 42.12 4.10 9.54
CA ALA A 205 43.08 3.02 9.78
C ALA A 205 42.36 1.73 10.21
N TRP A 206 42.73 0.60 9.60
CA TRP A 206 42.13 -0.72 9.82
C TRP A 206 43.08 -1.63 10.62
N ASN A 207 42.57 -2.47 11.53
CA ASN A 207 43.43 -3.39 12.30
C ASN A 207 42.76 -4.73 12.69
N ASP A 208 43.59 -5.70 13.06
CA ASP A 208 43.21 -7.05 13.50
C ASP A 208 43.28 -7.18 15.04
N ALA A 209 42.53 -8.12 15.63
CA ALA A 209 42.59 -8.41 17.07
C ALA A 209 43.96 -8.99 17.50
N ASN A 210 44.75 -9.50 16.55
CA ASN A 210 46.03 -10.20 16.80
C ASN A 210 47.26 -9.62 16.07
N SER A 211 47.20 -8.39 15.50
CA SER A 211 48.32 -7.77 14.78
C SER A 211 48.72 -6.41 15.37
N LYS A 212 50.04 -6.19 15.56
CA LYS A 212 50.62 -4.90 16.01
C LYS A 212 50.94 -3.91 14.86
N SER A 213 50.58 -4.20 13.60
CA SER A 213 50.85 -3.30 12.46
C SER A 213 49.58 -2.70 11.87
N HIS A 214 49.56 -1.38 11.72
CA HIS A 214 48.51 -0.62 11.02
C HIS A 214 48.66 -0.79 9.51
N SER A 215 47.60 -1.22 8.81
CA SER A 215 47.59 -1.36 7.35
C SER A 215 46.41 -0.59 6.75
N ALA A 216 46.63 0.11 5.63
CA ALA A 216 45.60 0.83 4.89
C ALA A 216 44.74 -0.08 3.98
N ALA A 217 45.04 -1.37 3.89
CA ALA A 217 44.32 -2.32 3.02
C ALA A 217 42.94 -2.69 3.60
N TYR A 218 41.94 -2.77 2.73
CA TYR A 218 40.58 -3.15 3.10
C TYR A 218 40.49 -4.67 3.39
N LYS A 219 39.65 -5.06 4.35
CA LYS A 219 39.38 -6.47 4.71
C LYS A 219 37.89 -6.70 4.93
N THR A 220 37.37 -7.84 4.49
CA THR A 220 35.93 -8.15 4.45
C THR A 220 35.29 -8.35 5.83
N HIS A 221 36.02 -8.90 6.81
CA HIS A 221 35.59 -9.05 8.20
C HIS A 221 36.56 -8.30 9.13
N GLN A 222 36.06 -7.38 9.97
CA GLN A 222 36.88 -6.51 10.81
C GLN A 222 36.28 -6.36 12.21
N ALA A 223 37.12 -6.27 13.24
CA ALA A 223 36.69 -6.13 14.64
C ALA A 223 36.48 -4.65 15.07
N TYR A 224 37.30 -3.73 14.55
CA TYR A 224 37.17 -2.28 14.81
C TYR A 224 37.81 -1.43 13.70
N SER A 225 37.42 -0.15 13.62
CA SER A 225 38.08 0.88 12.78
C SER A 225 38.49 2.09 13.61
N ILE A 226 39.62 2.73 13.28
CA ILE A 226 40.09 3.95 13.94
C ILE A 226 40.04 5.11 12.94
N VAL A 227 39.38 6.20 13.32
CA VAL A 227 39.50 7.49 12.62
C VAL A 227 40.59 8.31 13.29
N GLN A 228 41.60 8.75 12.52
CA GLN A 228 42.75 9.51 13.00
C GLN A 228 42.72 10.94 12.45
N ASN A 229 42.73 11.94 13.33
CA ASN A 229 42.71 13.34 12.93
C ASN A 229 43.96 13.68 12.09
N THR A 230 43.77 14.25 10.91
CA THR A 230 44.86 14.64 10.00
C THR A 230 45.37 16.06 10.26
N GLY A 231 44.65 16.85 11.05
CA GLY A 231 44.90 18.28 11.27
C GLY A 231 44.44 19.19 10.13
N ARG A 232 43.94 18.64 9.01
CA ARG A 232 43.46 19.42 7.88
C ARG A 232 42.05 19.95 8.14
N LEU A 233 41.91 21.26 8.18
CA LEU A 233 40.66 21.96 8.44
C LEU A 233 39.84 22.16 7.16
N VAL A 234 38.52 21.93 7.26
CA VAL A 234 37.60 22.03 6.12
C VAL A 234 36.28 22.70 6.50
N ARG A 235 35.67 23.34 5.50
CA ARG A 235 34.29 23.84 5.55
C ARG A 235 33.40 22.90 4.74
N ALA A 236 32.44 22.29 5.43
CA ALA A 236 31.37 21.49 4.84
C ALA A 236 30.11 22.36 4.76
N THR A 237 29.48 22.39 3.60
CA THR A 237 28.23 23.11 3.36
C THR A 237 27.25 22.16 2.69
N GLU A 238 26.11 21.95 3.32
CA GLU A 238 25.05 21.10 2.77
C GLU A 238 24.54 21.71 1.46
N THR A 239 24.47 20.89 0.41
CA THR A 239 24.08 21.31 -0.93
C THR A 239 22.73 20.75 -1.36
N ALA A 240 22.33 19.60 -0.81
CA ALA A 240 21.07 18.95 -1.13
C ALA A 240 20.69 17.96 -0.02
N GLU A 241 19.38 17.72 0.11
CA GLU A 241 18.81 16.61 0.87
C GLU A 241 17.84 15.83 -0.03
N ALA A 242 17.75 14.51 0.17
CA ALA A 242 16.81 13.64 -0.52
C ALA A 242 16.26 12.57 0.41
N VAL A 243 14.94 12.36 0.39
CA VAL A 243 14.26 11.29 1.15
C VAL A 243 14.09 10.08 0.24
N HIS A 244 14.44 8.91 0.75
CA HIS A 244 14.41 7.64 0.03
C HIS A 244 13.60 6.60 0.81
N THR A 245 12.56 6.08 0.16
CA THR A 245 11.66 5.04 0.69
C THR A 245 11.83 3.73 -0.07
N ARG A 246 11.21 2.64 0.41
CA ARG A 246 11.19 1.34 -0.27
C ARG A 246 10.97 1.47 -1.79
N ASN A 247 11.71 0.64 -2.55
CA ASN A 247 11.74 0.58 -4.01
C ASN A 247 12.41 1.77 -4.72
N SER A 248 12.88 2.78 -3.98
CA SER A 248 13.73 3.83 -4.54
C SER A 248 15.21 3.42 -4.56
N SER A 249 16.03 4.21 -5.28
CA SER A 249 17.47 4.02 -5.35
C SER A 249 18.18 5.37 -5.46
N TYR A 250 19.43 5.45 -5.02
CA TYR A 250 20.24 6.65 -5.11
C TYR A 250 21.72 6.32 -5.26
N THR A 251 22.50 7.30 -5.73
CA THR A 251 23.93 7.15 -6.01
C THR A 251 24.75 8.16 -5.24
N ILE A 252 25.97 7.77 -4.91
CA ILE A 252 26.98 8.63 -4.30
C ILE A 252 28.23 8.53 -5.16
N ALA A 253 28.62 9.66 -5.77
CA ALA A 253 29.84 9.71 -6.54
C ALA A 253 31.06 9.50 -5.62
N ALA A 254 32.10 8.86 -6.15
CA ALA A 254 33.33 8.63 -5.41
C ALA A 254 33.89 9.97 -4.87
N LYS A 255 34.45 9.94 -3.65
CA LYS A 255 34.96 11.12 -2.91
C LYS A 255 33.92 12.19 -2.57
N SER A 256 32.64 12.01 -2.91
CA SER A 256 31.59 12.95 -2.50
C SER A 256 31.22 12.74 -1.04
N PHE A 257 31.10 13.83 -0.29
CA PHE A 257 30.75 13.77 1.13
C PHE A 257 29.23 13.75 1.30
N HIS A 258 28.76 12.78 2.07
CA HIS A 258 27.35 12.62 2.37
C HIS A 258 27.12 12.09 3.79
N ARG A 259 25.86 12.17 4.23
CA ARG A 259 25.39 11.63 5.50
C ARG A 259 23.99 11.05 5.32
N THR A 260 23.82 9.79 5.69
CA THR A 260 22.50 9.17 5.79
C THR A 260 21.93 9.35 7.20
N GLU A 261 20.72 9.89 7.28
CA GLU A 261 19.93 10.09 8.48
C GLU A 261 18.76 9.10 8.50
N VAL A 262 18.63 8.36 9.61
CA VAL A 262 17.55 7.39 9.85
C VAL A 262 17.06 7.57 11.28
N ALA A 263 15.74 7.72 11.45
CA ALA A 263 15.15 7.92 12.78
C ALA A 263 15.51 6.74 13.72
N PRO A 264 15.76 6.97 15.02
CA PRO A 264 16.31 5.97 15.94
C PRO A 264 15.38 4.78 16.20
N ASP A 265 14.08 4.95 15.97
CA ASP A 265 13.01 4.02 16.27
C ASP A 265 12.39 3.36 15.03
N VAL A 266 12.99 3.54 13.84
CA VAL A 266 12.57 2.85 12.61
C VAL A 266 13.59 1.85 12.13
N LEU A 267 13.12 0.82 11.44
CA LEU A 267 13.96 -0.02 10.59
C LEU A 267 14.19 0.69 9.25
N HIS A 268 15.43 0.68 8.76
CA HIS A 268 15.77 1.08 7.39
C HIS A 268 16.73 0.06 6.81
N ALA A 269 16.47 -0.44 5.61
CA ALA A 269 17.29 -1.47 4.98
C ALA A 269 17.60 -1.17 3.52
N THR A 270 18.84 -1.44 3.11
CA THR A 270 19.32 -1.18 1.75
C THR A 270 20.24 -2.29 1.25
N LEU A 271 20.15 -2.61 -0.04
CA LEU A 271 21.28 -3.23 -0.76
C LEU A 271 22.22 -2.12 -1.20
N PHE A 272 23.48 -2.21 -0.80
CA PHE A 272 24.48 -1.18 -1.05
C PHE A 272 25.65 -1.76 -1.85
N PHE A 273 25.93 -1.15 -3.00
CA PHE A 273 26.94 -1.58 -3.96
C PHE A 273 28.03 -0.54 -4.10
N PHE A 274 29.28 -0.96 -3.94
CA PHE A 274 30.47 -0.18 -4.24
C PHE A 274 31.09 -0.66 -5.56
N ASP A 275 31.34 0.25 -6.51
CA ASP A 275 31.83 -0.06 -7.86
C ASP A 275 33.06 0.79 -8.21
N SER A 276 34.23 0.17 -8.27
CA SER A 276 35.50 0.82 -8.62
C SER A 276 35.64 1.10 -10.13
N HIS A 277 34.81 0.48 -10.96
CA HIS A 277 34.86 0.60 -12.43
C HIS A 277 34.75 2.05 -12.92
N ARG A 278 34.08 2.92 -12.15
CA ARG A 278 33.93 4.36 -12.44
C ARG A 278 35.07 5.22 -11.89
N GLY A 279 36.12 4.60 -11.35
CA GLY A 279 37.25 5.23 -10.68
C GLY A 279 37.32 4.90 -9.19
N PHE A 280 38.54 4.93 -8.67
CA PHE A 280 38.85 4.64 -7.27
C PHE A 280 39.74 5.74 -6.68
N PHE A 281 39.36 6.30 -5.54
CA PHE A 281 40.14 7.28 -4.80
C PHE A 281 40.71 6.67 -3.54
N LYS A 282 42.05 6.71 -3.39
CA LYS A 282 42.71 6.20 -2.17
C LYS A 282 42.27 6.96 -0.92
N ASP A 283 42.16 8.28 -1.04
CA ASP A 283 41.79 9.17 0.05
C ASP A 283 40.28 9.48 0.03
N ALA A 284 39.51 8.69 0.78
CA ALA A 284 38.11 8.98 1.12
C ALA A 284 38.00 9.10 2.65
N GLY A 285 37.94 10.34 3.12
CA GLY A 285 37.99 10.66 4.55
C GLY A 285 36.62 10.69 5.22
N VAL A 286 36.67 10.68 6.55
CA VAL A 286 35.55 11.02 7.44
C VAL A 286 35.79 12.42 7.96
N LEU A 287 34.74 13.23 8.09
CA LEU A 287 34.83 14.53 8.74
C LEU A 287 34.45 14.40 10.21
N GLY A 288 35.20 15.10 11.06
CA GLY A 288 35.00 15.08 12.51
C GLY A 288 35.25 16.42 13.17
N PRO A 289 35.24 16.48 14.52
CA PRO A 289 35.49 17.70 15.27
C PRO A 289 36.86 18.30 14.95
N LYS A 290 36.97 19.62 14.92
CA LYS A 290 38.21 20.36 14.57
C LYS A 290 39.41 19.93 15.44
N ASN A 291 39.17 19.77 16.74
CA ASN A 291 40.18 19.47 17.75
C ASN A 291 39.96 18.08 18.39
N GLY A 292 39.29 17.16 17.69
CA GLY A 292 38.96 15.83 18.22
C GLY A 292 40.17 14.89 18.24
N ASN A 293 40.18 14.01 19.24
CA ASN A 293 41.13 12.90 19.32
C ASN A 293 40.69 11.74 18.42
N SER A 294 41.61 10.81 18.13
CA SER A 294 41.27 9.58 17.41
C SER A 294 40.19 8.77 18.14
N PHE A 295 39.27 8.19 17.38
CA PHE A 295 38.14 7.44 17.91
C PHE A 295 38.12 6.02 17.32
N ALA A 296 38.03 5.01 18.20
CA ALA A 296 37.92 3.60 17.83
C ALA A 296 36.46 3.15 17.86
N GLN A 297 36.03 2.47 16.79
CA GLN A 297 34.66 2.00 16.61
C GLN A 297 34.62 0.48 16.63
N LEU A 298 33.97 -0.09 17.64
CA LEU A 298 33.74 -1.54 17.79
C LEU A 298 32.62 -2.00 16.85
N ARG A 299 32.79 -3.17 16.22
CA ARG A 299 31.88 -3.72 15.19
C ARG A 299 30.98 -4.86 15.69
N ASP A 300 30.65 -4.86 16.97
CA ASP A 300 29.84 -5.92 17.60
C ASP A 300 28.39 -5.94 17.06
N PRO A 301 27.93 -7.07 16.45
CA PRO A 301 26.56 -7.21 16.01
C PRO A 301 25.54 -7.36 17.16
N ALA A 302 25.99 -7.44 18.42
CA ALA A 302 25.16 -7.60 19.61
C ALA A 302 24.27 -8.86 19.56
N GLY A 303 24.82 -9.95 19.02
CA GLY A 303 24.14 -11.25 18.94
C GLY A 303 23.07 -11.37 17.84
N ILE A 304 22.85 -10.34 17.03
CA ILE A 304 21.92 -10.39 15.90
C ILE A 304 22.54 -11.19 14.74
N THR A 305 21.81 -12.21 14.27
CA THR A 305 22.22 -13.06 13.13
C THR A 305 21.76 -12.47 11.78
N PRO A 306 22.42 -12.84 10.66
CA PRO A 306 21.95 -12.49 9.31
C PRO A 306 20.52 -12.96 9.02
N PHE A 307 20.17 -14.18 9.45
CA PHE A 307 18.81 -14.72 9.38
C PHE A 307 17.80 -13.78 10.05
N ALA A 308 18.05 -13.42 11.32
CA ALA A 308 17.15 -12.55 12.07
C ALA A 308 17.07 -11.13 11.49
N LEU A 309 18.11 -10.66 10.79
CA LEU A 309 18.07 -9.40 10.07
C LEU A 309 17.19 -9.48 8.83
N ALA A 310 17.35 -10.53 8.03
CA ALA A 310 16.57 -10.73 6.81
C ALA A 310 15.07 -10.85 7.13
N GLU A 311 14.70 -11.65 8.13
CA GLU A 311 13.30 -11.79 8.60
C GLU A 311 12.72 -10.45 9.06
N LYS A 312 13.48 -9.63 9.81
CA LYS A 312 13.01 -8.29 10.24
C LYS A 312 12.81 -7.34 9.06
N VAL A 313 13.67 -7.42 8.05
CA VAL A 313 13.52 -6.62 6.82
C VAL A 313 12.27 -7.07 6.08
N GLU A 314 12.04 -8.38 5.95
CA GLU A 314 10.87 -8.91 5.25
C GLU A 314 9.56 -8.62 5.99
N ALA A 315 9.55 -8.74 7.32
CA ALA A 315 8.40 -8.38 8.14
C ALA A 315 7.97 -6.91 7.92
N VAL A 316 8.93 -5.97 7.93
CA VAL A 316 8.64 -4.55 7.68
C VAL A 316 8.21 -4.32 6.22
N ARG A 317 8.79 -5.03 5.25
CA ARG A 317 8.36 -4.97 3.84
C ARG A 317 6.92 -5.44 3.68
N SER A 318 6.57 -6.59 4.23
CA SER A 318 5.21 -7.12 4.18
C SER A 318 4.21 -6.16 4.83
N TRP A 319 4.60 -5.56 5.97
CA TRP A 319 3.80 -4.52 6.61
C TRP A 319 3.62 -3.26 5.76
N GLU A 320 4.71 -2.73 5.17
CA GLU A 320 4.66 -1.56 4.29
C GLU A 320 3.80 -1.78 3.06
N PHE A 321 3.82 -3.01 2.51
CA PHE A 321 2.97 -3.38 1.38
C PHE A 321 1.49 -3.24 1.75
N HIS A 322 1.05 -3.90 2.83
CA HIS A 322 -0.33 -3.82 3.28
C HIS A 322 -0.75 -2.40 3.69
N MET A 323 0.14 -1.64 4.34
CA MET A 323 -0.16 -0.25 4.69
C MET A 323 -0.31 0.65 3.46
N ASN A 324 0.52 0.47 2.44
CA ASN A 324 0.44 1.26 1.21
C ASN A 324 -0.78 0.89 0.38
N GLU A 325 -1.10 -0.41 0.27
CA GLU A 325 -2.33 -0.87 -0.35
C GLU A 325 -3.56 -0.36 0.37
N GLY A 326 -3.59 -0.44 1.70
CA GLY A 326 -4.69 0.07 2.51
C GLY A 326 -4.90 1.58 2.33
N ARG A 327 -3.81 2.35 2.33
CA ARG A 327 -3.87 3.80 2.06
C ARG A 327 -4.30 4.11 0.63
N ARG A 328 -3.86 3.34 -0.37
CA ARG A 328 -4.28 3.50 -1.77
C ARG A 328 -5.78 3.27 -1.92
N HIS A 329 -6.29 2.19 -1.32
CA HIS A 329 -7.72 1.91 -1.28
C HIS A 329 -8.50 3.02 -0.55
N ALA A 330 -8.02 3.48 0.61
CA ALA A 330 -8.63 4.58 1.36
C ALA A 330 -8.68 5.88 0.55
N GLN A 331 -7.62 6.22 -0.17
CA GLN A 331 -7.57 7.38 -1.07
C GLN A 331 -8.60 7.30 -2.20
N ARG A 332 -8.92 6.09 -2.65
CA ARG A 332 -9.96 5.83 -3.66
C ARG A 332 -11.34 5.63 -3.05
N THR A 333 -11.49 5.79 -1.74
CA THR A 333 -12.73 5.55 -0.99
C THR A 333 -13.22 4.09 -1.02
N GLU A 334 -12.31 3.16 -1.34
CA GLU A 334 -12.52 1.71 -1.34
C GLU A 334 -12.36 1.16 0.09
N TRP A 335 -13.23 1.61 1.01
CA TRP A 335 -13.04 1.45 2.46
C TRP A 335 -12.94 0.00 2.94
N GLU A 336 -13.64 -0.95 2.32
CA GLU A 336 -13.54 -2.37 2.68
C GLU A 336 -12.17 -2.94 2.37
N HIS A 337 -11.64 -2.64 1.17
CA HIS A 337 -10.32 -3.07 0.78
C HIS A 337 -9.26 -2.41 1.67
N ALA A 338 -9.44 -1.13 2.00
CA ALA A 338 -8.59 -0.44 2.95
C ALA A 338 -8.56 -1.14 4.32
N LEU A 339 -9.74 -1.42 4.88
CA LEU A 339 -9.88 -2.12 6.15
C LEU A 339 -9.21 -3.49 6.11
N ARG A 340 -9.35 -4.24 5.01
CA ARG A 340 -8.72 -5.55 4.82
C ARG A 340 -7.20 -5.44 4.85
N SER A 341 -6.62 -4.54 4.06
CA SER A 341 -5.17 -4.36 4.04
C SER A 341 -4.63 -3.92 5.41
N PHE A 342 -5.32 -3.01 6.11
CA PHE A 342 -4.92 -2.62 7.46
C PHE A 342 -5.05 -3.76 8.48
N ASN A 343 -6.04 -4.65 8.34
CA ASN A 343 -6.13 -5.85 9.16
C ASN A 343 -4.98 -6.83 8.88
N ASN A 344 -4.57 -7.01 7.63
CA ASN A 344 -3.38 -7.82 7.33
C ASN A 344 -2.12 -7.21 7.96
N ALA A 345 -1.98 -5.87 7.93
CA ALA A 345 -0.87 -5.18 8.58
C ALA A 345 -0.88 -5.31 10.12
N ILE A 346 -2.05 -5.28 10.77
CA ILE A 346 -2.14 -5.42 12.23
C ILE A 346 -1.83 -6.86 12.68
N GLU A 347 -2.22 -7.87 11.89
CA GLU A 347 -1.92 -9.26 12.21
C GLU A 347 -0.42 -9.55 12.17
N LEU A 348 0.32 -8.98 11.22
CA LEU A 348 1.79 -9.05 11.22
C LEU A 348 2.42 -8.50 12.50
N CYS A 349 1.83 -7.45 13.09
CA CYS A 349 2.30 -6.88 14.35
C CYS A 349 1.98 -7.77 15.57
N LYS A 350 1.03 -8.71 15.46
CA LYS A 350 0.59 -9.60 16.56
C LYS A 350 1.25 -10.97 16.51
N SER A 351 1.38 -11.54 15.31
CA SER A 351 1.80 -12.93 15.10
C SER A 351 3.31 -13.12 15.18
N ASP A 352 4.09 -12.13 14.75
CA ASP A 352 5.55 -12.24 14.65
C ASP A 352 6.26 -11.70 15.89
N LYS A 353 6.79 -12.61 16.72
CA LYS A 353 7.61 -12.27 17.90
C LYS A 353 8.90 -11.54 17.55
N SER A 354 9.35 -11.60 16.30
CA SER A 354 10.56 -10.99 15.80
C SER A 354 10.32 -9.61 15.18
N PHE A 355 9.07 -9.17 15.00
CA PHE A 355 8.74 -7.92 14.32
C PHE A 355 9.40 -6.72 15.02
N PRO A 356 10.15 -5.87 14.29
CA PRO A 356 10.94 -4.81 14.90
C PRO A 356 10.07 -3.64 15.38
N ASN A 357 10.25 -3.20 16.63
CA ASN A 357 9.52 -2.10 17.25
C ASN A 357 7.99 -2.18 17.06
N VAL A 358 7.41 -3.32 17.44
CA VAL A 358 5.98 -3.63 17.31
C VAL A 358 5.09 -2.46 17.72
N SER A 359 5.37 -1.81 18.85
CA SER A 359 4.56 -0.69 19.35
C SER A 359 4.40 0.40 18.30
N ARG A 360 5.48 0.87 17.68
CA ARG A 360 5.43 1.94 16.67
C ARG A 360 4.59 1.56 15.46
N TYR A 361 4.89 0.42 14.84
CA TYR A 361 4.20 -0.01 13.63
C TYR A 361 2.73 -0.36 13.90
N ARG A 362 2.45 -1.01 15.03
CA ARG A 362 1.09 -1.26 15.50
C ARG A 362 0.30 0.03 15.63
N TYR A 363 0.88 1.06 16.24
CA TYR A 363 0.21 2.36 16.34
C TYR A 363 -0.10 2.93 14.97
N LEU A 364 0.83 2.97 14.01
CA LEU A 364 0.54 3.49 12.68
C LEU A 364 -0.67 2.79 12.02
N VAL A 365 -0.79 1.47 12.16
CA VAL A 365 -1.95 0.71 11.65
C VAL A 365 -3.23 1.06 12.41
N LEU A 366 -3.18 1.15 13.74
CA LEU A 366 -4.35 1.46 14.57
C LEU A 366 -4.93 2.85 14.24
N GLY A 367 -4.10 3.80 13.81
CA GLY A 367 -4.57 5.13 13.37
C GLY A 367 -5.42 5.02 12.12
N GLU A 368 -4.94 4.27 11.14
CA GLU A 368 -5.67 4.00 9.90
C GLU A 368 -6.95 3.20 10.15
N LEU A 369 -6.91 2.20 11.04
CA LEU A 369 -8.09 1.43 11.45
C LEU A 369 -9.11 2.31 12.18
N GLY A 370 -8.67 3.21 13.06
CA GLY A 370 -9.53 4.18 13.74
C GLY A 370 -10.24 5.10 12.74
N ASN A 371 -9.50 5.68 11.80
CA ASN A 371 -10.06 6.51 10.74
C ASN A 371 -11.04 5.74 9.84
N THR A 372 -10.66 4.53 9.42
CA THR A 372 -11.49 3.67 8.56
C THR A 372 -12.79 3.28 9.25
N ASN A 373 -12.73 2.84 10.52
CA ASN A 373 -13.94 2.52 11.29
C ASN A 373 -14.85 3.74 11.47
N ARG A 374 -14.29 4.94 11.68
CA ARG A 374 -15.07 6.18 11.73
C ARG A 374 -15.80 6.44 10.42
N ARG A 375 -15.17 6.20 9.26
CA ARG A 375 -15.80 6.35 7.93
C ARG A 375 -16.92 5.33 7.68
N PHE A 376 -16.89 4.18 8.35
CA PHE A 376 -17.97 3.20 8.38
C PHE A 376 -19.09 3.51 9.39
N GLY A 377 -19.06 4.68 10.05
CA GLY A 377 -20.00 4.99 11.13
C GLY A 377 -19.79 4.17 12.42
N ARG A 378 -18.74 3.34 12.49
CA ARG A 378 -18.40 2.48 13.65
C ARG A 378 -17.68 3.30 14.73
N TYR A 379 -18.34 4.35 15.22
CA TYR A 379 -17.71 5.34 16.09
C TYR A 379 -17.23 4.76 17.42
N GLU A 380 -17.96 3.81 18.01
CA GLU A 380 -17.51 3.16 19.25
C GLU A 380 -16.21 2.37 19.05
N THR A 381 -16.11 1.62 17.96
CA THR A 381 -14.88 0.89 17.61
C THR A 381 -13.72 1.86 17.36
N ALA A 382 -13.95 2.91 16.57
CA ALA A 382 -12.95 3.94 16.30
C ALA A 382 -12.46 4.61 17.59
N LYS A 383 -13.40 5.02 18.46
CA LYS A 383 -13.13 5.63 19.76
C LYS A 383 -12.28 4.72 20.64
N ASN A 384 -12.68 3.46 20.81
CA ASN A 384 -11.97 2.50 21.67
C ASN A 384 -10.54 2.26 21.17
N ILE A 385 -10.34 2.13 19.86
CA ILE A 385 -9.00 1.98 19.24
C ILE A 385 -8.12 3.21 19.53
N LEU A 386 -8.66 4.41 19.30
CA LEU A 386 -7.92 5.67 19.42
C LEU A 386 -7.61 6.02 20.88
N GLU A 387 -8.58 5.91 21.80
CA GLU A 387 -8.40 6.15 23.24
C GLU A 387 -7.33 5.24 23.85
N SER A 388 -7.40 3.94 23.54
CA SER A 388 -6.43 2.95 24.04
C SER A 388 -5.03 3.27 23.53
N SER A 389 -4.91 3.63 22.25
CA SER A 389 -3.63 3.97 21.64
C SER A 389 -3.01 5.24 22.21
N ILE A 390 -3.81 6.32 22.36
CA ILE A 390 -3.33 7.61 22.90
C ILE A 390 -2.81 7.46 24.33
N THR A 391 -3.46 6.62 25.14
CA THR A 391 -3.10 6.40 26.55
C THR A 391 -1.68 5.81 26.70
N GLU A 392 -1.27 4.97 25.74
CA GLU A 392 0.05 4.33 25.74
C GLU A 392 1.14 5.18 25.08
N MET A 393 0.77 6.24 24.35
CA MET A 393 1.69 7.07 23.57
C MET A 393 2.28 8.23 24.39
N LYS A 394 3.59 8.44 24.24
CA LYS A 394 4.24 9.70 24.61
C LYS A 394 3.84 10.82 23.63
N PRO A 395 4.03 12.11 23.99
CA PRO A 395 3.86 13.21 23.03
C PRO A 395 4.69 12.98 21.77
N SER A 396 4.02 12.92 20.62
CA SER A 396 4.61 12.66 19.30
C SER A 396 3.66 13.15 18.21
N MET A 397 4.15 13.25 16.98
CA MET A 397 3.32 13.57 15.80
C MET A 397 2.16 12.60 15.65
N GLN A 398 2.39 11.30 15.87
CA GLN A 398 1.35 10.27 15.79
C GLN A 398 0.26 10.49 16.84
N ARG A 399 0.64 10.86 18.07
CA ARG A 399 -0.34 11.16 19.13
C ARG A 399 -1.18 12.40 18.79
N VAL A 400 -0.59 13.40 18.12
CA VAL A 400 -1.30 14.59 17.63
C VAL A 400 -2.36 14.19 16.60
N GLU A 401 -1.99 13.39 15.59
CA GLU A 401 -2.91 12.90 14.57
C GLU A 401 -4.07 12.11 15.19
N PHE A 402 -3.77 11.23 16.15
CA PHE A 402 -4.76 10.41 16.85
C PHE A 402 -5.72 11.25 17.67
N SER A 403 -5.21 12.27 18.36
CA SER A 403 -6.05 13.21 19.12
C SER A 403 -7.01 13.96 18.18
N GLY A 404 -6.54 14.32 16.99
CA GLY A 404 -7.38 14.91 15.94
C GLY A 404 -8.46 13.96 15.43
N GLU A 405 -8.14 12.70 15.11
CA GLU A 405 -9.13 11.70 14.68
C GLU A 405 -10.13 11.35 15.79
N LEU A 406 -9.67 11.26 17.04
CA LEU A 406 -10.52 11.01 18.21
C LEU A 406 -11.48 12.19 18.43
N GLY A 407 -11.01 13.43 18.30
CA GLY A 407 -11.87 14.61 18.36
C GLY A 407 -12.95 14.60 17.28
N VAL A 408 -12.63 14.21 16.04
CA VAL A 408 -13.63 14.09 14.97
C VAL A 408 -14.63 12.98 15.29
N THR A 409 -14.16 11.86 15.84
CA THR A 409 -15.01 10.74 16.28
C THR A 409 -15.99 11.19 17.36
N TYR A 410 -15.51 11.81 18.44
CA TYR A 410 -16.38 12.35 19.50
C TYR A 410 -17.41 13.34 18.97
N ARG A 411 -16.99 14.20 18.02
CA ARG A 411 -17.88 15.20 17.42
C ARG A 411 -19.03 14.55 16.64
N HIS A 412 -18.77 13.46 15.91
CA HIS A 412 -19.83 12.70 15.23
C HIS A 412 -20.73 11.93 16.20
N MET A 413 -20.22 11.57 17.38
CA MET A 413 -21.01 11.02 18.49
C MET A 413 -21.75 12.10 19.32
N ASP A 414 -21.76 13.37 18.88
CA ASP A 414 -22.30 14.53 19.60
C ASP A 414 -21.71 14.76 21.01
N ARG A 415 -20.53 14.19 21.29
CA ARG A 415 -19.77 14.41 22.54
C ARG A 415 -18.91 15.66 22.40
N LEU A 416 -19.55 16.82 22.22
CA LEU A 416 -18.88 18.06 21.82
C LEU A 416 -17.80 18.54 22.79
N GLU A 417 -18.00 18.38 24.10
CA GLU A 417 -16.99 18.76 25.10
C GLU A 417 -15.77 17.82 25.11
N ASP A 418 -15.96 16.53 24.85
CA ASP A 418 -14.84 15.59 24.65
C ASP A 418 -14.08 15.91 23.37
N ALA A 419 -14.81 16.21 22.29
CA ALA A 419 -14.23 16.63 21.02
C ALA A 419 -13.39 17.90 21.19
N LYS A 420 -13.91 18.89 21.91
CA LYS A 420 -13.19 20.14 22.22
C LYS A 420 -11.87 19.86 22.93
N ARG A 421 -11.89 19.08 24.01
CA ARG A 421 -10.67 18.70 24.75
C ARG A 421 -9.66 17.98 23.88
N ALA A 422 -10.11 17.06 23.02
CA ALA A 422 -9.23 16.34 22.11
C ALA A 422 -8.56 17.27 21.08
N PHE A 423 -9.30 18.23 20.52
CA PHE A 423 -8.74 19.21 19.59
C PHE A 423 -7.84 20.27 20.27
N GLU A 424 -8.14 20.66 21.51
CA GLU A 424 -7.24 21.50 22.33
C GLU A 424 -5.92 20.78 22.59
N MET A 425 -5.98 19.50 22.99
CA MET A 425 -4.79 18.65 23.16
C MET A 425 -4.00 18.51 21.86
N GLN A 426 -4.67 18.30 20.72
CA GLN A 426 -4.03 18.27 19.40
C GLN A 426 -3.29 19.59 19.14
N TYR A 427 -3.95 20.73 19.34
CA TYR A 427 -3.37 22.05 19.07
C TYR A 427 -2.17 22.36 19.97
N ASP A 428 -2.30 22.14 21.28
CA ASP A 428 -1.25 22.44 22.24
C ASP A 428 -0.03 21.55 22.03
N THR A 429 -0.22 20.24 21.82
CA THR A 429 0.87 19.30 21.53
C THR A 429 1.51 19.62 20.17
N ALA A 430 0.72 19.95 19.14
CA ALA A 430 1.25 20.36 17.84
C ALA A 430 2.10 21.63 17.94
N ARG A 431 1.67 22.60 18.76
CA ARG A 431 2.42 23.84 19.04
C ARG A 431 3.75 23.55 19.72
N GLU A 432 3.76 22.66 20.72
CA GLU A 432 4.99 22.24 21.42
C GLU A 432 5.99 21.56 20.48
N LEU A 433 5.49 20.80 19.51
CA LEU A 433 6.30 20.08 18.52
C LEU A 433 6.60 20.90 17.25
N GLY A 434 6.08 22.13 17.12
CA GLY A 434 6.27 22.97 15.93
C GLY A 434 5.54 22.47 14.67
N LEU A 435 4.47 21.68 14.83
CA LEU A 435 3.71 21.07 13.73
C LEU A 435 2.60 22.01 13.22
N GLU A 436 2.96 23.03 12.45
CA GLU A 436 2.02 24.07 11.99
C GLU A 436 0.81 23.52 11.20
N GLN A 437 1.01 22.44 10.44
CA GLN A 437 -0.06 21.79 9.68
C GLN A 437 -1.14 21.21 10.61
N GLU A 438 -0.73 20.51 11.67
CA GLU A 438 -1.66 19.96 12.65
C GLU A 438 -2.35 21.04 13.48
N MET A 439 -1.67 22.16 13.76
CA MET A 439 -2.31 23.33 14.37
C MET A 439 -3.42 23.90 13.48
N CYS A 440 -3.18 24.00 12.17
CA CYS A 440 -4.17 24.44 11.19
C CYS A 440 -5.39 23.50 11.15
N ARG A 441 -5.15 22.18 11.21
CA ARG A 441 -6.23 21.19 11.30
C ARG A 441 -7.05 21.34 12.58
N ALA A 442 -6.37 21.43 13.74
CA ALA A 442 -7.00 21.52 15.05
C ALA A 442 -7.86 22.79 15.22
N ILE A 443 -7.35 23.97 14.84
CA ILE A 443 -8.10 25.23 14.95
C ILE A 443 -9.39 25.20 14.13
N GLY A 444 -9.33 24.58 12.94
CA GLY A 444 -10.47 24.39 12.08
C GLY A 444 -11.53 23.42 12.60
N ASN A 445 -11.14 22.48 13.44
CA ASN A 445 -12.06 21.56 14.11
C ASN A 445 -12.63 22.16 15.39
N LEU A 446 -11.83 22.92 16.16
CA LEU A 446 -12.30 23.74 17.28
C LEU A 446 -13.38 24.72 16.84
N GLY A 447 -13.18 25.39 15.70
CA GLY A 447 -14.19 26.29 15.13
C GLY A 447 -15.51 25.58 14.87
N MET A 448 -15.48 24.33 14.38
CA MET A 448 -16.69 23.55 14.14
C MET A 448 -17.38 23.14 15.44
N VAL A 449 -16.62 22.70 16.44
CA VAL A 449 -17.18 22.35 17.76
C VAL A 449 -17.81 23.57 18.43
N ASN A 450 -17.16 24.74 18.37
CA ASN A 450 -17.72 25.99 18.90
C ASN A 450 -18.98 26.43 18.15
N TYR A 451 -19.06 26.22 16.83
CA TYR A 451 -20.29 26.44 16.08
C TYR A 451 -21.43 25.52 16.57
N GLN A 452 -21.17 24.23 16.75
CA GLN A 452 -22.19 23.28 17.24
C GLN A 452 -22.65 23.64 18.67
N LEU A 453 -21.71 23.97 19.58
CA LEU A 453 -22.02 24.44 20.93
C LEU A 453 -22.80 25.75 20.92
N SER A 454 -22.46 26.69 20.02
CA SER A 454 -23.21 27.96 19.87
C SER A 454 -24.67 27.72 19.53
N HIS A 455 -24.96 26.69 18.72
CA HIS A 455 -26.32 26.34 18.35
C HIS A 455 -27.09 25.69 19.51
N GLN A 456 -26.44 24.79 20.26
CA GLN A 456 -27.03 24.14 21.43
C GLN A 456 -27.33 25.14 22.56
N CYS A 457 -26.40 26.06 22.84
CA CYS A 457 -26.51 27.02 23.94
C CYS A 457 -27.10 28.38 23.52
N LYS A 458 -27.30 28.62 22.22
CA LYS A 458 -27.70 29.92 21.64
C LYS A 458 -26.77 31.07 22.06
N ASP A 459 -25.46 30.83 21.92
CA ASP A 459 -24.41 31.76 22.33
C ASP A 459 -23.73 32.40 21.11
N ASP A 460 -24.02 33.67 20.86
CA ASP A 460 -23.43 34.46 19.77
C ASP A 460 -21.91 34.65 19.90
N GLY A 461 -21.36 34.62 21.12
CA GLY A 461 -19.93 34.72 21.37
C GLY A 461 -19.18 33.47 20.91
N LEU A 462 -19.78 32.28 21.10
CA LEU A 462 -19.23 31.03 20.55
C LEU A 462 -19.30 31.00 19.02
N LEU A 463 -20.35 31.56 18.42
CA LEU A 463 -20.46 31.70 16.97
C LEU A 463 -19.38 32.64 16.40
N ASP A 464 -19.10 33.76 17.07
CA ASP A 464 -18.00 34.66 16.69
C ASP A 464 -16.64 33.98 16.80
N LEU A 465 -16.43 33.21 17.86
CA LEU A 465 -15.21 32.44 18.04
C LEU A 465 -15.04 31.40 16.93
N ALA A 466 -16.11 30.70 16.55
CA ALA A 466 -16.12 29.75 15.45
C ALA A 466 -15.73 30.40 14.11
N ILE A 467 -16.34 31.55 13.77
CA ILE A 467 -16.00 32.33 12.57
C ILE A 467 -14.52 32.70 12.57
N LYS A 468 -14.02 33.22 13.69
CA LYS A 468 -12.60 33.62 13.82
C LYS A 468 -11.66 32.43 13.61
N GLN A 469 -11.94 31.29 14.23
CA GLN A 469 -11.10 30.09 14.14
C GLN A 469 -11.10 29.48 12.74
N LEU A 470 -12.26 29.44 12.07
CA LEU A 470 -12.36 28.93 10.70
C LEU A 470 -11.72 29.89 9.68
N ALA A 471 -11.81 31.21 9.89
CA ALA A 471 -11.08 32.19 9.09
C ALA A 471 -9.56 32.02 9.25
N GLU A 472 -9.08 31.76 10.48
CA GLU A 472 -7.68 31.48 10.73
C GLU A 472 -7.22 30.16 10.07
N ARG A 473 -8.06 29.11 10.05
CA ARG A 473 -7.80 27.88 9.29
C ARG A 473 -7.54 28.18 7.82
N VAL A 474 -8.44 28.93 7.18
CA VAL A 474 -8.31 29.29 5.74
C VAL A 474 -7.04 30.10 5.49
N LYS A 475 -6.77 31.09 6.34
CA LYS A 475 -5.56 31.93 6.24
C LYS A 475 -4.28 31.10 6.43
N SER A 476 -4.24 30.21 7.42
CA SER A 476 -3.10 29.34 7.70
C SER A 476 -2.85 28.36 6.56
N ALA A 477 -3.89 27.72 6.02
CA ALA A 477 -3.76 26.81 4.87
C ALA A 477 -3.15 27.52 3.65
N ARG A 478 -3.64 28.73 3.32
CA ARG A 478 -3.10 29.57 2.23
C ARG A 478 -1.65 29.98 2.46
N ARG A 479 -1.29 30.36 3.68
CA ARG A 479 0.09 30.73 4.04
C ARG A 479 1.03 29.55 3.86
N LEU A 480 0.69 28.39 4.43
CA LEU A 480 1.48 27.16 4.35
C LEU A 480 1.66 26.72 2.88
N LYS A 481 0.60 26.82 2.08
CA LYS A 481 0.65 26.56 0.63
C LYS A 481 1.69 27.46 -0.06
N GLY A 482 1.60 28.77 0.18
CA GLY A 482 2.54 29.74 -0.40
C GLY A 482 4.00 29.55 0.07
N GLU A 483 4.22 29.03 1.27
CA GLU A 483 5.57 28.69 1.76
C GLU A 483 6.13 27.45 1.07
N ILE A 484 5.31 26.41 0.88
CA ILE A 484 5.71 25.19 0.15
C ILE A 484 6.00 25.51 -1.32
N GLU A 485 5.15 26.32 -1.96
CA GLU A 485 5.34 26.74 -3.35
C GLU A 485 6.64 27.55 -3.56
N LYS A 486 7.05 28.34 -2.56
CA LYS A 486 8.30 29.13 -2.58
C LYS A 486 9.56 28.31 -2.32
N ARG A 487 9.45 27.20 -1.56
CA ARG A 487 10.60 26.41 -1.10
C ARG A 487 11.02 25.28 -2.04
N SER A 488 10.20 24.88 -3.03
CA SER A 488 10.37 23.55 -3.66
C SER A 488 10.28 23.49 -5.20
N GLY A 489 11.15 22.64 -5.79
CA GLY A 489 11.19 22.21 -7.20
C GLY A 489 10.14 21.13 -7.57
N PRO A 490 10.20 20.53 -8.78
CA PRO A 490 9.05 19.88 -9.44
C PRO A 490 8.44 18.62 -8.80
N ASN A 491 9.20 17.79 -8.07
CA ASN A 491 8.82 16.38 -7.84
C ASN A 491 8.31 16.00 -6.43
N VAL A 492 8.31 16.89 -5.43
CA VAL A 492 7.79 16.61 -4.06
C VAL A 492 6.42 17.29 -3.81
N ARG A 493 5.75 17.71 -4.90
CA ARG A 493 4.72 18.76 -4.86
C ARG A 493 3.30 18.33 -4.50
N ILE A 494 2.87 17.11 -4.83
CA ILE A 494 1.44 16.88 -5.05
C ILE A 494 0.67 16.64 -3.74
N THR A 495 1.15 15.76 -2.86
CA THR A 495 0.38 15.30 -1.68
C THR A 495 0.15 16.36 -0.60
N HIS A 496 1.18 17.11 -0.20
CA HIS A 496 1.03 18.16 0.83
C HIS A 496 0.20 19.35 0.35
N LEU A 497 0.30 19.71 -0.94
CA LEU A 497 -0.53 20.77 -1.53
C LEU A 497 -1.99 20.33 -1.60
N ASP A 498 -2.27 19.09 -1.98
CA ASP A 498 -3.63 18.55 -2.03
C ASP A 498 -4.29 18.50 -0.66
N MET A 499 -3.54 18.13 0.38
CA MET A 499 -4.00 18.17 1.77
C MET A 499 -4.37 19.60 2.21
N LEU A 500 -3.50 20.59 1.96
CA LEU A 500 -3.76 21.98 2.33
C LEU A 500 -4.91 22.59 1.52
N ASN A 501 -5.03 22.26 0.23
CA ASN A 501 -6.19 22.62 -0.60
C ASN A 501 -7.48 22.06 0.02
N THR A 502 -7.47 20.80 0.44
CA THR A 502 -8.61 20.16 1.10
C THR A 502 -8.98 20.89 2.40
N TRP A 503 -7.99 21.28 3.21
CA TRP A 503 -8.25 22.00 4.45
C TRP A 503 -8.76 23.43 4.24
N GLU A 504 -8.30 24.12 3.20
CA GLU A 504 -8.85 25.42 2.80
C GLU A 504 -10.32 25.27 2.38
N THR A 505 -10.62 24.32 1.49
CA THR A 505 -11.98 24.01 1.05
C THR A 505 -12.91 23.74 2.22
N ILE A 506 -12.53 22.82 3.13
CA ILE A 506 -13.32 22.52 4.33
C ILE A 506 -13.51 23.76 5.21
N GLY A 507 -12.48 24.60 5.33
CA GLY A 507 -12.57 25.87 6.06
C GLY A 507 -13.60 26.82 5.46
N LEU A 508 -13.60 27.00 4.14
CA LEU A 508 -14.55 27.85 3.41
C LEU A 508 -15.99 27.31 3.50
N ALA A 509 -16.17 25.99 3.33
CA ALA A 509 -17.44 25.31 3.54
C ALA A 509 -17.99 25.58 4.95
N ARG A 510 -17.17 25.37 5.99
CA ARG A 510 -17.60 25.61 7.38
C ARG A 510 -17.76 27.09 7.74
N LEU A 511 -17.04 28.00 7.11
CA LEU A 511 -17.30 29.44 7.25
C LEU A 511 -18.68 29.81 6.72
N SER A 512 -19.07 29.21 5.59
CA SER A 512 -20.36 29.49 4.97
C SER A 512 -21.54 29.17 5.90
N ILE A 513 -21.47 28.08 6.66
CA ILE A 513 -22.52 27.72 7.63
C ILE A 513 -22.55 28.67 8.83
N CYS A 514 -21.39 29.17 9.27
CA CYS A 514 -21.35 30.14 10.37
C CYS A 514 -21.93 31.48 9.93
N HIS A 515 -21.59 31.95 8.73
CA HIS A 515 -22.16 33.15 8.14
C HIS A 515 -23.66 33.00 7.85
N TYR A 516 -24.09 31.82 7.40
CA TYR A 516 -25.50 31.48 7.27
C TYR A 516 -26.22 31.64 8.61
N ALA A 517 -25.70 31.04 9.69
CA ALA A 517 -26.30 31.13 11.03
C ALA A 517 -26.35 32.57 11.57
N ARG A 518 -25.36 33.39 11.20
CA ARG A 518 -25.32 34.83 11.53
C ARG A 518 -26.29 35.68 10.71
N GLY A 519 -26.86 35.15 9.62
CA GLY A 519 -27.65 35.91 8.66
C GLY A 519 -26.82 36.73 7.66
N ASN A 520 -25.51 36.52 7.58
CA ASN A 520 -24.61 37.22 6.66
C ASN A 520 -24.64 36.57 5.27
N VAL A 521 -25.73 36.79 4.53
CA VAL A 521 -26.02 36.12 3.25
C VAL A 521 -24.86 36.24 2.24
N GLN A 522 -24.31 37.44 2.07
CA GLN A 522 -23.24 37.68 1.09
C GLN A 522 -21.98 36.85 1.36
N GLU A 523 -21.59 36.75 2.64
CA GLU A 523 -20.38 36.00 3.02
C GLU A 523 -20.61 34.49 3.00
N ALA A 524 -21.83 34.06 3.34
CA ALA A 524 -22.24 32.67 3.21
C ALA A 524 -22.16 32.20 1.75
N VAL A 525 -22.73 32.96 0.82
CA VAL A 525 -22.68 32.68 -0.63
C VAL A 525 -21.24 32.69 -1.14
N ARG A 526 -20.45 33.72 -0.80
CA ARG A 526 -19.06 33.85 -1.24
C ARG A 526 -18.19 32.67 -0.80
N SER A 527 -18.26 32.32 0.49
CA SER A 527 -17.45 31.24 1.06
C SER A 527 -17.87 29.88 0.50
N ALA A 528 -19.19 29.61 0.38
CA ALA A 528 -19.69 28.36 -0.15
C ALA A 528 -19.37 28.19 -1.65
N LEU A 529 -19.48 29.26 -2.44
CA LEU A 529 -19.13 29.23 -3.86
C LEU A 529 -17.63 28.95 -4.07
N ALA A 530 -16.77 29.62 -3.30
CA ALA A 530 -15.33 29.38 -3.35
C ALA A 530 -14.98 27.91 -3.01
N SER A 531 -15.61 27.35 -1.98
CA SER A 531 -15.48 25.93 -1.65
C SER A 531 -15.92 25.03 -2.80
N LEU A 532 -17.10 25.29 -3.40
CA LEU A 532 -17.63 24.48 -4.49
C LEU A 532 -16.68 24.47 -5.70
N GLN A 533 -16.17 25.63 -6.10
CA GLN A 533 -15.22 25.78 -7.21
C GLN A 533 -13.93 24.97 -6.99
N MET A 534 -13.42 24.94 -5.75
CA MET A 534 -12.23 24.15 -5.42
C MET A 534 -12.46 22.64 -5.50
N THR A 535 -13.71 22.18 -5.37
CA THR A 535 -14.07 20.74 -5.40
C THR A 535 -14.53 20.23 -6.77
N GLU A 536 -14.65 21.09 -7.78
CA GLU A 536 -15.25 20.74 -9.07
C GLU A 536 -14.62 19.49 -9.70
N ASN A 537 -13.28 19.40 -9.60
CA ASN A 537 -12.46 18.30 -10.13
C ASN A 537 -12.00 17.30 -9.05
N SER A 538 -12.59 17.33 -7.85
CA SER A 538 -12.26 16.37 -6.80
C SER A 538 -12.68 14.95 -7.23
N PRO A 539 -11.82 13.93 -7.06
CA PRO A 539 -12.22 12.54 -7.29
C PRO A 539 -13.23 12.05 -6.24
N ASP A 540 -13.23 12.66 -5.04
CA ASP A 540 -14.18 12.33 -3.97
C ASP A 540 -15.57 12.94 -4.27
N THR A 541 -16.54 12.08 -4.61
CA THR A 541 -17.92 12.46 -4.92
C THR A 541 -18.68 12.95 -3.67
N THR A 542 -18.31 12.49 -2.48
CA THR A 542 -18.89 12.91 -1.20
C THR A 542 -18.50 14.34 -0.85
N VAL A 543 -17.22 14.72 -1.04
CA VAL A 543 -16.76 16.09 -0.84
C VAL A 543 -17.44 17.07 -1.79
N ARG A 544 -17.66 16.65 -3.05
CA ARG A 544 -18.43 17.43 -4.04
C ARG A 544 -19.88 17.62 -3.61
N ALA A 545 -20.53 16.54 -3.14
CA ALA A 545 -21.89 16.57 -2.63
C ALA A 545 -22.04 17.54 -1.45
N ILE A 546 -21.15 17.47 -0.46
CA ILE A 546 -21.17 18.35 0.72
C ILE A 546 -20.98 19.83 0.31
N SER A 547 -20.09 20.11 -0.65
CA SER A 547 -19.90 21.49 -1.14
C SER A 547 -21.12 22.02 -1.91
N ARG A 548 -21.79 21.17 -2.70
CA ARG A 548 -23.08 21.49 -3.34
C ARG A 548 -24.15 21.79 -2.30
N PHE A 549 -24.19 21.03 -1.22
CA PHE A 549 -25.11 21.28 -0.11
C PHE A 549 -24.93 22.68 0.47
N PHE A 550 -23.71 23.03 0.88
CA PHE A 550 -23.47 24.33 1.53
C PHE A 550 -23.73 25.51 0.59
N TYR A 551 -23.39 25.40 -0.69
CA TYR A 551 -23.74 26.43 -1.66
C TYR A 551 -25.24 26.53 -1.88
N GLY A 552 -25.93 25.40 -2.07
CA GLY A 552 -27.40 25.38 -2.19
C GLY A 552 -28.08 25.94 -0.94
N ARG A 553 -27.55 25.66 0.25
CA ARG A 553 -28.03 26.21 1.52
C ARG A 553 -27.90 27.74 1.55
N ALA A 554 -26.77 28.29 1.12
CA ALA A 554 -26.60 29.74 0.99
C ALA A 554 -27.56 30.37 -0.04
N LEU A 555 -27.82 29.68 -1.16
CA LEU A 555 -28.79 30.13 -2.18
C LEU A 555 -30.23 30.14 -1.65
N LEU A 556 -30.59 29.27 -0.71
CA LEU A 556 -31.90 29.29 -0.07
C LEU A 556 -32.13 30.57 0.74
N LEU A 557 -31.10 31.10 1.42
CA LEU A 557 -31.21 32.41 2.10
C LEU A 557 -31.43 33.56 1.12
N GLU A 558 -30.89 33.45 -0.10
CA GLU A 558 -31.10 34.42 -1.17
C GLU A 558 -32.46 34.23 -1.88
N GLY A 559 -33.26 33.24 -1.47
CA GLY A 559 -34.56 32.92 -2.09
C GLY A 559 -34.47 32.15 -3.41
N ARG A 560 -33.27 31.68 -3.81
CA ARG A 560 -33.00 30.99 -5.09
C ARG A 560 -33.24 29.48 -5.00
N ARG A 561 -34.45 29.10 -4.58
CA ARG A 561 -34.83 27.71 -4.28
C ARG A 561 -34.64 26.73 -5.46
N LYS A 562 -34.94 27.14 -6.68
CA LYS A 562 -34.84 26.27 -7.87
C LYS A 562 -33.40 25.86 -8.13
N GLU A 563 -32.45 26.78 -7.99
CA GLU A 563 -31.03 26.52 -8.19
C GLU A 563 -30.47 25.64 -7.06
N ALA A 564 -30.87 25.90 -5.82
CA ALA A 564 -30.52 25.06 -4.68
C ALA A 564 -30.97 23.60 -4.89
N LEU A 565 -32.22 23.37 -5.33
CA LEU A 565 -32.71 22.02 -5.63
C LEU A 565 -31.94 21.33 -6.77
N GLY A 566 -31.48 22.08 -7.78
CA GLY A 566 -30.62 21.53 -8.83
C GLY A 566 -29.29 21.00 -8.29
N LEU A 567 -28.70 21.70 -7.31
CA LEU A 567 -27.48 21.27 -6.63
C LEU A 567 -27.71 20.04 -5.72
N PHE A 568 -28.87 19.95 -5.07
CA PHE A 568 -29.20 18.83 -4.19
C PHE A 568 -29.54 17.55 -4.95
N ASN A 569 -30.10 17.68 -6.15
CA ASN A 569 -30.65 16.56 -6.92
C ASN A 569 -29.81 16.24 -8.17
N THR A 570 -28.47 16.31 -8.07
CA THR A 570 -27.60 15.95 -9.19
C THR A 570 -27.62 14.42 -9.40
N PRO A 571 -28.10 13.90 -10.54
CA PRO A 571 -28.26 12.46 -10.76
C PRO A 571 -26.93 11.77 -11.08
N GLY A 572 -26.86 10.45 -10.84
CA GLY A 572 -25.74 9.60 -11.25
C GLY A 572 -24.44 9.85 -10.50
N THR A 573 -24.52 10.48 -9.32
CA THR A 573 -23.38 10.74 -8.45
C THR A 573 -23.87 10.87 -7.00
N CYS A 574 -22.96 10.77 -6.03
CA CYS A 574 -23.23 11.10 -4.64
C CYS A 574 -23.96 12.46 -4.51
N THR A 575 -25.19 12.44 -4.00
CA THR A 575 -25.99 13.62 -3.66
C THR A 575 -25.70 14.07 -2.22
N PRO A 576 -26.03 15.31 -1.83
CA PRO A 576 -26.00 15.72 -0.42
C PRO A 576 -26.70 14.75 0.53
N ALA A 577 -27.86 14.21 0.14
CA ALA A 577 -28.59 13.27 0.98
C ALA A 577 -27.80 11.96 1.18
N ILE A 578 -27.19 11.44 0.12
CA ILE A 578 -26.33 10.25 0.19
C ILE A 578 -25.10 10.53 1.04
N ALA A 579 -24.43 11.66 0.83
CA ALA A 579 -23.21 12.03 1.56
C ALA A 579 -23.44 12.10 3.07
N PHE A 580 -24.55 12.69 3.51
CA PHE A 580 -24.88 12.76 4.93
C PHE A 580 -25.34 11.42 5.51
N ALA A 581 -25.97 10.56 4.71
CA ALA A 581 -26.32 9.21 5.12
C ALA A 581 -25.11 8.26 5.22
N LYS A 582 -24.03 8.52 4.48
CA LYS A 582 -22.76 7.76 4.53
C LYS A 582 -22.02 7.93 5.87
N GLU A 583 -22.13 9.09 6.52
CA GLU A 583 -21.46 9.40 7.79
C GLU A 583 -22.47 9.94 8.81
N PRO A 584 -23.37 9.11 9.36
CA PRO A 584 -24.46 9.60 10.22
C PRO A 584 -23.92 10.31 11.46
N SER A 585 -24.51 11.45 11.80
CA SER A 585 -24.23 12.20 13.03
C SER A 585 -25.34 13.21 13.26
N GLU A 586 -25.51 13.73 14.47
CA GLU A 586 -26.57 14.71 14.76
C GLU A 586 -26.49 15.93 13.83
N GLU A 587 -25.27 16.38 13.51
CA GLU A 587 -25.03 17.45 12.54
C GLU A 587 -25.60 17.11 11.15
N HIS A 588 -25.25 15.93 10.64
CA HIS A 588 -25.68 15.48 9.32
C HIS A 588 -27.18 15.18 9.28
N SER A 589 -27.76 14.66 10.36
CA SER A 589 -29.21 14.50 10.55
C SER A 589 -29.92 15.85 10.46
N GLY A 590 -29.35 16.90 11.04
CA GLY A 590 -29.84 18.28 10.89
C GLY A 590 -29.86 18.74 9.43
N TYR A 591 -28.77 18.54 8.70
CA TYR A 591 -28.70 18.89 7.28
C TYR A 591 -29.64 18.06 6.40
N LEU A 592 -29.81 16.77 6.70
CA LEU A 592 -30.79 15.91 6.03
C LEU A 592 -32.22 16.40 6.26
N ARG A 593 -32.56 16.81 7.49
CA ARG A 593 -33.87 17.42 7.78
C ARG A 593 -34.10 18.70 6.97
N GLU A 594 -33.08 19.53 6.77
CA GLU A 594 -33.16 20.71 5.90
C GLU A 594 -33.44 20.32 4.43
N LEU A 595 -32.70 19.33 3.90
CA LEU A 595 -32.90 18.80 2.55
C LEU A 595 -34.33 18.27 2.35
N VAL A 596 -34.84 17.51 3.31
CA VAL A 596 -36.22 17.01 3.32
C VAL A 596 -37.21 18.18 3.35
N GLY A 597 -36.98 19.19 4.20
CA GLY A 597 -37.85 20.36 4.32
C GLY A 597 -37.97 21.17 3.02
N VAL A 598 -36.92 21.24 2.21
CA VAL A 598 -36.94 21.94 0.92
C VAL A 598 -37.40 21.09 -0.25
N GLY A 599 -37.58 19.78 -0.04
CA GLY A 599 -38.07 18.83 -1.04
C GLY A 599 -36.99 18.27 -1.96
N ALA A 600 -35.77 18.11 -1.45
CA ALA A 600 -34.72 17.33 -2.13
C ALA A 600 -35.19 15.89 -2.38
N ASP A 601 -34.63 15.28 -3.41
CA ASP A 601 -34.99 13.92 -3.84
C ASP A 601 -34.14 12.89 -3.11
N MET A 602 -34.81 11.99 -2.39
CA MET A 602 -34.18 10.91 -1.61
C MET A 602 -34.04 9.62 -2.42
N GLU A 603 -34.58 9.56 -3.64
CA GLU A 603 -34.59 8.37 -4.51
C GLU A 603 -33.42 8.34 -5.50
N ILE A 604 -32.62 9.40 -5.57
CA ILE A 604 -31.44 9.42 -6.42
C ILE A 604 -30.43 8.39 -5.90
N VAL A 605 -29.89 7.63 -6.83
CA VAL A 605 -28.81 6.67 -6.60
C VAL A 605 -27.46 7.29 -6.91
N ASP A 606 -26.44 6.88 -6.16
CA ASP A 606 -25.05 7.20 -6.47
C ASP A 606 -24.52 6.35 -7.64
N GLU A 607 -23.24 6.54 -7.96
CA GLU A 607 -22.51 5.80 -8.97
C GLU A 607 -22.51 4.27 -8.78
N HIS A 608 -22.83 3.77 -7.57
CA HIS A 608 -22.91 2.34 -7.25
C HIS A 608 -24.34 1.81 -7.23
N GLY A 609 -25.34 2.66 -7.47
CA GLY A 609 -26.75 2.28 -7.43
C GLY A 609 -27.43 2.42 -6.06
N TYR A 610 -26.73 2.97 -5.05
CA TYR A 610 -27.26 3.10 -3.70
C TYR A 610 -27.93 4.44 -3.43
N THR A 611 -29.08 4.41 -2.77
CA THR A 611 -29.81 5.60 -2.30
C THR A 611 -29.34 6.08 -0.94
N ALA A 612 -29.81 7.25 -0.49
CA ALA A 612 -29.60 7.71 0.87
C ALA A 612 -30.18 6.73 1.93
N LEU A 613 -31.25 6.01 1.59
CA LEU A 613 -31.84 5.02 2.50
C LEU A 613 -30.91 3.81 2.68
N ASP A 614 -30.28 3.35 1.60
CA ASP A 614 -29.34 2.22 1.64
C ASP A 614 -28.17 2.52 2.57
N HIS A 615 -27.53 3.68 2.39
CA HIS A 615 -26.41 4.10 3.24
C HIS A 615 -26.82 4.31 4.70
N ALA A 616 -28.00 4.88 4.96
CA ALA A 616 -28.51 5.03 6.33
C ALA A 616 -28.69 3.67 7.01
N VAL A 617 -29.23 2.69 6.28
CA VAL A 617 -29.43 1.32 6.79
C VAL A 617 -28.08 0.63 6.99
N PHE A 618 -27.14 0.72 6.04
CA PHE A 618 -25.80 0.13 6.15
C PHE A 618 -25.10 0.56 7.42
N ASN A 619 -25.12 1.85 7.73
CA ASN A 619 -24.53 2.38 8.96
C ASN A 619 -25.30 2.00 10.24
N GLY A 620 -26.54 1.49 10.12
CA GLY A 620 -27.37 1.11 11.26
C GLY A 620 -27.91 2.28 12.07
N ASP A 621 -27.90 3.49 11.50
CA ASP A 621 -28.34 4.70 12.18
C ASP A 621 -29.85 4.93 12.00
N THR A 622 -30.61 4.56 13.03
CA THR A 622 -32.09 4.61 12.98
C THR A 622 -32.66 6.00 12.82
N GLU A 623 -31.94 7.05 13.25
CA GLU A 623 -32.40 8.43 13.13
C GLU A 623 -32.28 8.91 11.68
N THR A 624 -31.10 8.76 11.09
CA THR A 624 -30.86 9.05 9.66
C THR A 624 -31.85 8.28 8.80
N GLU A 625 -32.05 6.99 9.08
CA GLU A 625 -33.04 6.16 8.40
C GLU A 625 -34.46 6.78 8.50
N ALA A 626 -34.86 7.20 9.70
CA ALA A 626 -36.16 7.82 9.92
C ALA A 626 -36.34 9.15 9.15
N VAL A 627 -35.30 9.99 9.10
CA VAL A 627 -35.31 11.27 8.35
C VAL A 627 -35.44 11.02 6.86
N VAL A 628 -34.69 10.07 6.29
CA VAL A 628 -34.78 9.73 4.86
C VAL A 628 -36.16 9.17 4.52
N LEU A 629 -36.73 8.30 5.36
CA LEU A 629 -38.08 7.77 5.17
C LEU A 629 -39.15 8.85 5.24
N ASP A 630 -39.01 9.86 6.10
CA ASP A 630 -39.90 11.03 6.12
C ASP A 630 -39.81 11.82 4.81
N GLY A 631 -38.61 12.01 4.27
CA GLY A 631 -38.39 12.62 2.94
C GLY A 631 -39.12 11.88 1.83
N LEU A 632 -38.99 10.55 1.79
CA LEU A 632 -39.70 9.69 0.83
C LEU A 632 -41.23 9.82 0.97
N ARG A 633 -41.76 9.82 2.19
CA ARG A 633 -43.21 10.00 2.45
C ARG A 633 -43.72 11.35 1.95
N LYS A 634 -43.00 12.44 2.24
CA LYS A 634 -43.36 13.80 1.81
C LYS A 634 -43.39 13.97 0.30
N LYS A 635 -42.56 13.21 -0.42
CA LYS A 635 -42.54 13.16 -1.90
C LYS A 635 -43.59 12.23 -2.50
N GLY A 636 -44.31 11.45 -1.67
CA GLY A 636 -45.29 10.49 -2.15
C GLY A 636 -44.66 9.25 -2.79
N ALA A 637 -43.45 8.87 -2.39
CA ALA A 637 -42.80 7.67 -2.90
C ALA A 637 -43.62 6.41 -2.62
N ALA A 638 -43.72 5.51 -3.59
CA ALA A 638 -44.45 4.26 -3.47
C ALA A 638 -43.61 3.16 -2.80
N ASN A 639 -44.27 2.20 -2.15
CA ASN A 639 -43.68 0.97 -1.60
C ASN A 639 -42.53 1.22 -0.59
N ILE A 640 -42.60 2.29 0.21
CA ILE A 640 -41.54 2.67 1.16
C ILE A 640 -41.16 1.52 2.11
N ALA A 641 -42.14 0.78 2.63
CA ALA A 641 -41.90 -0.37 3.51
C ALA A 641 -41.11 -1.50 2.81
N GLN A 642 -41.40 -1.75 1.53
CA GLN A 642 -40.67 -2.74 0.74
C GLN A 642 -39.22 -2.28 0.51
N ARG A 643 -39.01 -1.01 0.13
CA ARG A 643 -37.66 -0.46 -0.08
C ARG A 643 -36.80 -0.50 1.18
N GLN A 644 -37.40 -0.21 2.34
CA GLN A 644 -36.74 -0.33 3.63
C GLN A 644 -36.35 -1.79 3.94
N ALA A 645 -37.23 -2.75 3.61
CA ALA A 645 -36.91 -4.18 3.76
C ALA A 645 -35.78 -4.61 2.81
N GLU A 646 -35.79 -4.14 1.55
CA GLU A 646 -34.74 -4.41 0.57
C GLU A 646 -33.38 -3.83 0.99
N ALA A 647 -33.35 -2.60 1.52
CA ALA A 647 -32.12 -1.99 2.05
C ALA A 647 -31.55 -2.79 3.25
N ARG A 648 -32.41 -3.30 4.14
CA ARG A 648 -31.99 -4.17 5.25
C ARG A 648 -31.50 -5.54 4.78
N LEU A 649 -32.12 -6.10 3.73
CA LEU A 649 -31.64 -7.33 3.11
C LEU A 649 -30.27 -7.13 2.46
N ARG A 650 -30.07 -6.04 1.70
CA ARG A 650 -28.76 -5.65 1.15
C ARG A 650 -27.69 -5.56 2.24
N LYS A 651 -28.01 -4.91 3.37
CA LYS A 651 -27.11 -4.86 4.53
C LYS A 651 -26.76 -6.25 5.04
N GLY A 652 -27.76 -7.09 5.29
CA GLY A 652 -27.57 -8.44 5.81
C GLY A 652 -26.71 -9.29 4.88
N TYR A 653 -26.90 -9.17 3.56
CA TYR A 653 -26.03 -9.80 2.58
C TYR A 653 -24.60 -9.28 2.67
N ARG A 654 -24.40 -7.96 2.69
CA ARG A 654 -23.07 -7.36 2.83
C ARG A 654 -22.34 -7.83 4.09
N GLU A 655 -23.00 -7.81 5.25
CA GLU A 655 -22.42 -8.27 6.53
C GLU A 655 -22.11 -9.76 6.50
N LEU A 656 -23.03 -10.59 6.01
CA LEU A 656 -22.82 -12.03 5.88
C LEU A 656 -21.62 -12.32 4.97
N PHE A 657 -21.57 -11.70 3.79
CA PHE A 657 -20.51 -11.97 2.84
C PHE A 657 -19.17 -11.41 3.28
N GLN A 658 -19.11 -10.14 3.68
CA GLN A 658 -17.85 -9.46 3.91
C GLN A 658 -17.29 -9.70 5.31
N GLU A 659 -18.14 -9.81 6.33
CA GLU A 659 -17.68 -9.88 7.73
C GLU A 659 -17.65 -11.30 8.30
N HIS A 660 -18.47 -12.21 7.77
CA HIS A 660 -18.59 -13.56 8.32
C HIS A 660 -18.00 -14.62 7.40
N MET A 661 -18.43 -14.63 6.13
CA MET A 661 -18.01 -15.67 5.19
C MET A 661 -16.59 -15.45 4.64
N ARG A 662 -16.25 -14.21 4.27
CA ARG A 662 -14.94 -13.93 3.67
C ARG A 662 -13.77 -14.21 4.61
N PRO A 663 -13.81 -13.84 5.91
CA PRO A 663 -12.74 -14.20 6.84
C PRO A 663 -12.56 -15.72 6.97
N THR A 664 -13.65 -16.50 6.90
CA THR A 664 -13.58 -17.97 6.92
C THR A 664 -12.90 -18.53 5.68
N LEU A 665 -13.17 -17.97 4.50
CA LEU A 665 -12.54 -18.39 3.23
C LEU A 665 -11.06 -18.02 3.16
N LEU A 666 -10.69 -16.83 3.64
CA LEU A 666 -9.30 -16.34 3.63
C LEU A 666 -8.45 -16.88 4.79
N GLY A 667 -9.08 -17.31 5.88
CA GLY A 667 -8.41 -17.71 7.12
C GLY A 667 -7.59 -19.00 7.05
N GLY A 668 -7.66 -19.76 5.94
CA GLY A 668 -6.76 -20.87 5.62
C GLY A 668 -6.58 -21.98 6.69
N GLY A 669 -7.39 -22.01 7.75
CA GLY A 669 -7.10 -22.83 8.92
C GLY A 669 -8.33 -23.20 9.74
N GLY A 670 -8.72 -24.47 9.63
CA GLY A 670 -9.10 -25.29 10.78
C GLY A 670 -10.35 -24.92 11.59
N THR A 671 -11.30 -24.12 11.09
CA THR A 671 -12.64 -24.07 11.71
C THR A 671 -13.54 -25.08 11.01
N SER A 672 -13.63 -26.28 11.58
CA SER A 672 -14.67 -27.24 11.26
C SER A 672 -16.02 -26.69 11.73
N ASP A 673 -16.63 -25.81 10.94
CA ASP A 673 -18.07 -25.52 11.01
C ASP A 673 -18.91 -26.73 10.54
N GLY A 674 -18.24 -27.77 10.01
CA GLY A 674 -18.85 -29.02 9.56
C GLY A 674 -19.52 -28.89 8.19
N LEU A 675 -19.36 -27.76 7.50
CA LEU A 675 -19.97 -27.48 6.21
C LEU A 675 -19.00 -27.66 5.03
N ALA A 676 -17.70 -27.43 5.25
CA ALA A 676 -16.65 -27.72 4.27
C ALA A 676 -15.92 -29.03 4.63
N ARG A 677 -15.81 -29.95 3.67
CA ARG A 677 -15.07 -31.21 3.80
C ARG A 677 -13.77 -31.10 3.01
N GLU A 678 -12.65 -31.35 3.68
CA GLU A 678 -11.32 -31.38 3.07
C GLU A 678 -11.27 -32.49 2.01
N LEU A 679 -11.14 -32.11 0.74
CA LEU A 679 -11.27 -33.02 -0.41
C LEU A 679 -9.96 -33.73 -0.75
N LEU A 680 -9.15 -34.13 0.25
CA LEU A 680 -8.07 -35.13 0.19
C LEU A 680 -7.29 -35.09 1.51
N SER A 681 -7.41 -36.12 2.34
CA SER A 681 -6.57 -36.32 3.52
C SER A 681 -5.13 -36.61 3.08
N ARG A 682 -4.31 -35.58 2.90
CA ARG A 682 -2.85 -35.70 2.99
C ARG A 682 -2.44 -35.61 4.46
N PRO A 683 -1.50 -36.45 4.93
CA PRO A 683 -1.02 -36.36 6.30
C PRO A 683 -0.45 -34.95 6.56
N ALA A 684 -0.82 -34.41 7.71
CA ALA A 684 -0.60 -33.04 8.15
C ALA A 684 0.90 -32.70 8.36
N GLU A 685 1.64 -32.46 7.29
CA GLU A 685 3.03 -31.96 7.39
C GLU A 685 3.31 -30.64 6.66
N THR A 686 2.32 -30.03 5.98
CA THR A 686 2.47 -28.66 5.46
C THR A 686 1.12 -27.94 5.53
N VAL A 687 1.00 -26.96 6.43
CA VAL A 687 -0.06 -25.95 6.32
C VAL A 687 0.32 -25.10 5.11
N GLU A 688 -0.23 -25.41 3.93
CA GLU A 688 -0.05 -24.52 2.79
C GLU A 688 -0.68 -23.15 3.13
N PRO A 689 -0.06 -22.02 2.74
CA PRO A 689 -0.66 -20.71 2.94
C PRO A 689 -2.02 -20.65 2.24
N GLY A 690 -3.07 -20.21 2.95
CA GLY A 690 -4.38 -20.01 2.34
C GLY A 690 -4.31 -19.01 1.17
N ALA A 691 -5.21 -19.17 0.18
CA ALA A 691 -5.29 -18.23 -0.95
C ALA A 691 -5.60 -16.81 -0.47
N GLU A 692 -4.82 -15.83 -0.91
CA GLU A 692 -5.03 -14.40 -0.59
C GLU A 692 -5.89 -13.69 -1.63
N PHE A 693 -5.96 -14.25 -2.85
CA PHE A 693 -6.74 -13.74 -3.96
C PHE A 693 -7.42 -14.90 -4.69
N VAL A 694 -8.71 -14.81 -4.99
CA VAL A 694 -9.46 -15.91 -5.63
C VAL A 694 -10.10 -15.46 -6.94
N ILE A 695 -9.83 -16.19 -8.03
CA ILE A 695 -10.48 -16.02 -9.34
C ILE A 695 -11.59 -17.05 -9.50
N PHE A 696 -12.80 -16.61 -9.81
CA PHE A 696 -13.88 -17.46 -10.29
C PHE A 696 -13.81 -17.59 -11.82
N PHE A 697 -13.73 -18.81 -12.34
CA PHE A 697 -13.91 -19.06 -13.77
C PHE A 697 -15.36 -19.38 -14.10
N SER A 698 -15.93 -18.57 -14.99
CA SER A 698 -17.22 -18.84 -15.62
C SER A 698 -17.01 -19.30 -17.06
N TYR A 699 -17.50 -20.49 -17.39
CA TYR A 699 -17.24 -21.14 -18.68
C TYR A 699 -18.36 -22.13 -19.05
N ARG A 700 -18.35 -22.59 -20.30
CA ARG A 700 -19.29 -23.60 -20.79
C ARG A 700 -18.66 -24.98 -20.84
N TRP A 701 -19.52 -26.00 -20.70
CA TRP A 701 -19.22 -27.35 -21.15
C TRP A 701 -19.20 -27.38 -22.67
N ILE A 702 -18.03 -27.64 -23.26
CA ILE A 702 -17.81 -27.69 -24.71
C ILE A 702 -17.63 -29.13 -25.22
N ASN A 703 -17.45 -30.09 -24.32
CA ASN A 703 -17.38 -31.50 -24.70
C ASN A 703 -18.75 -31.98 -25.22
N LYS A 704 -18.79 -32.35 -26.50
CA LYS A 704 -20.02 -32.81 -27.20
C LYS A 704 -20.11 -34.34 -27.30
N GLU A 705 -19.18 -35.08 -26.69
CA GLU A 705 -19.23 -36.52 -26.72
C GLU A 705 -20.45 -37.06 -25.94
N PRO A 706 -21.18 -38.05 -26.48
CA PRO A 706 -22.30 -38.67 -25.77
C PRO A 706 -21.84 -39.26 -24.42
N GLY A 707 -22.39 -38.75 -23.31
CA GLY A 707 -22.02 -39.20 -21.97
C GLY A 707 -20.70 -38.63 -21.44
N ALA A 708 -20.22 -37.52 -22.01
CA ALA A 708 -19.04 -36.80 -21.52
C ALA A 708 -19.11 -36.55 -20.00
N LYS A 709 -18.02 -36.88 -19.31
CA LYS A 709 -17.85 -36.66 -17.86
C LYS A 709 -16.96 -35.45 -17.54
N SER A 710 -16.53 -34.71 -18.55
CA SER A 710 -15.67 -33.53 -18.43
C SER A 710 -16.31 -32.37 -19.18
N PRO A 711 -16.23 -31.14 -18.66
CA PRO A 711 -16.68 -29.95 -19.38
C PRO A 711 -15.81 -29.62 -20.58
N ASP A 712 -14.58 -30.14 -20.63
CA ASP A 712 -13.60 -29.82 -21.65
C ASP A 712 -13.49 -30.92 -22.72
N ASP A 713 -13.11 -30.52 -23.93
CA ASP A 713 -12.93 -31.44 -25.06
C ASP A 713 -11.61 -32.23 -24.94
N GLY A 714 -11.44 -33.25 -25.80
CA GLY A 714 -10.21 -34.05 -25.84
C GLY A 714 -8.95 -33.27 -26.25
N ALA A 715 -9.10 -32.01 -26.68
CA ALA A 715 -7.99 -31.11 -26.99
C ALA A 715 -7.63 -30.19 -25.81
N HIS A 716 -8.32 -30.28 -24.67
CA HIS A 716 -8.12 -29.44 -23.49
C HIS A 716 -8.29 -27.94 -23.78
N THR A 717 -9.26 -27.60 -24.64
CA THR A 717 -9.46 -26.23 -25.11
C THR A 717 -9.77 -25.26 -23.97
N GLN A 718 -10.70 -25.59 -23.06
CA GLN A 718 -11.03 -24.71 -21.93
C GLN A 718 -9.87 -24.61 -20.95
N TYR A 719 -9.20 -25.71 -20.63
CA TYR A 719 -8.05 -25.71 -19.73
C TYR A 719 -6.94 -24.77 -20.23
N ARG A 720 -6.57 -24.86 -21.51
CA ARG A 720 -5.57 -23.95 -22.10
C ARG A 720 -6.04 -22.49 -22.11
N ARG A 721 -7.34 -22.25 -22.36
CA ARG A 721 -7.92 -20.90 -22.25
C ARG A 721 -7.84 -20.35 -20.84
N MET A 722 -8.10 -21.17 -19.81
CA MET A 722 -7.96 -20.77 -18.41
C MET A 722 -6.51 -20.42 -18.08
N GLN A 723 -5.54 -21.28 -18.45
CA GLN A 723 -4.12 -20.99 -18.24
C GLN A 723 -3.70 -19.66 -18.89
N THR A 724 -4.05 -19.48 -20.16
CA THR A 724 -3.77 -18.24 -20.91
C THR A 724 -4.40 -17.02 -20.23
N ALA A 725 -5.65 -17.15 -19.75
CA ALA A 725 -6.33 -16.08 -19.03
C ALA A 725 -5.67 -15.77 -17.69
N VAL A 726 -5.22 -16.76 -16.91
CA VAL A 726 -4.48 -16.54 -15.65
C VAL A 726 -3.15 -15.84 -15.92
N GLU A 727 -2.41 -16.25 -16.94
CA GLU A 727 -1.15 -15.60 -17.32
C GLU A 727 -1.36 -14.12 -17.69
N GLN A 728 -2.37 -13.84 -18.52
CA GLN A 728 -2.73 -12.46 -18.88
C GLN A 728 -3.25 -11.66 -17.68
N PHE A 729 -4.01 -12.29 -16.78
CA PHE A 729 -4.47 -11.68 -15.54
C PHE A 729 -3.30 -11.26 -14.66
N LEU A 730 -2.34 -12.15 -14.41
CA LEU A 730 -1.15 -11.85 -13.60
C LEU A 730 -0.28 -10.74 -14.24
N CYS A 731 -0.31 -10.59 -15.56
CA CYS A 731 0.32 -9.45 -16.24
C CYS A 731 -0.43 -8.13 -16.01
N LEU A 732 -1.77 -8.16 -16.01
CA LEU A 732 -2.61 -6.98 -15.74
C LEU A 732 -2.61 -6.58 -14.26
N TYR A 733 -2.45 -7.58 -13.37
CA TYR A 733 -2.50 -7.43 -11.92
C TYR A 733 -1.19 -7.94 -11.29
N PRO A 734 -0.04 -7.27 -11.54
CA PRO A 734 1.28 -7.73 -11.09
C PRO A 734 1.46 -7.73 -9.56
N THR A 735 0.48 -7.20 -8.82
CA THR A 735 0.44 -7.20 -7.36
C THR A 735 -0.12 -8.49 -6.76
N VAL A 736 -0.72 -9.36 -7.59
CA VAL A 736 -1.25 -10.66 -7.14
C VAL A 736 -0.11 -11.68 -7.14
N ASP A 737 0.18 -12.27 -5.98
CA ASP A 737 1.19 -13.34 -5.86
C ASP A 737 0.65 -14.63 -6.52
N PRO A 738 1.32 -15.15 -7.57
CA PRO A 738 0.90 -16.38 -8.23
C PRO A 738 0.82 -17.59 -7.29
N ASN A 739 1.65 -17.63 -6.24
CA ASN A 739 1.69 -18.75 -5.29
C ASN A 739 0.55 -18.71 -4.27
N LYS A 740 -0.16 -17.57 -4.17
CA LYS A 740 -1.31 -17.38 -3.28
C LYS A 740 -2.61 -17.12 -4.04
N LEU A 741 -2.60 -17.41 -5.35
CA LEU A 741 -3.75 -17.29 -6.23
C LEU A 741 -4.61 -18.56 -6.16
N GLY A 742 -5.79 -18.45 -5.57
CA GLY A 742 -6.82 -19.47 -5.61
C GLY A 742 -7.61 -19.44 -6.92
N ILE A 743 -7.86 -20.61 -7.51
CA ILE A 743 -8.75 -20.74 -8.65
C ILE A 743 -10.00 -21.50 -8.23
N TRP A 744 -11.16 -20.88 -8.42
CA TRP A 744 -12.45 -21.51 -8.25
C TRP A 744 -13.07 -21.82 -9.61
N MET A 745 -13.38 -23.09 -9.86
CA MET A 745 -14.12 -23.53 -11.03
C MET A 745 -15.11 -24.62 -10.64
N ASP A 746 -16.33 -24.54 -11.18
CA ASP A 746 -17.46 -25.39 -10.79
C ASP A 746 -17.15 -26.89 -10.82
N PHE A 747 -16.51 -27.39 -11.88
CA PHE A 747 -16.23 -28.82 -12.03
C PHE A 747 -15.23 -29.36 -11.00
N ALA A 748 -14.25 -28.54 -10.58
CA ALA A 748 -13.23 -28.95 -9.62
C ALA A 748 -13.63 -28.68 -8.16
N CYS A 749 -14.46 -27.67 -7.93
CA CYS A 749 -14.80 -27.19 -6.59
C CYS A 749 -16.18 -27.64 -6.11
N VAL A 750 -17.03 -28.15 -7.00
CA VAL A 750 -18.33 -28.76 -6.64
C VAL A 750 -18.18 -30.27 -6.61
N ASP A 751 -18.80 -30.92 -5.63
CA ASP A 751 -18.94 -32.37 -5.59
C ASP A 751 -19.74 -32.83 -6.82
N GLN A 752 -19.06 -33.49 -7.76
CA GLN A 752 -19.69 -33.94 -9.00
C GLN A 752 -20.62 -35.15 -8.81
N ASP A 753 -20.50 -35.86 -7.69
CA ASP A 753 -21.41 -36.95 -7.33
C ASP A 753 -22.72 -36.40 -6.73
N GLU A 754 -22.66 -35.24 -6.04
CA GLU A 754 -23.83 -34.54 -5.48
C GLU A 754 -23.82 -33.01 -5.78
N PRO A 755 -24.00 -32.60 -7.06
CA PRO A 755 -23.73 -31.23 -7.48
C PRO A 755 -24.75 -30.19 -7.00
N SER A 756 -25.93 -30.63 -6.57
CA SER A 756 -27.05 -29.75 -6.23
C SER A 756 -26.70 -28.71 -5.15
N ALA A 757 -25.96 -29.11 -4.12
CA ALA A 757 -25.56 -28.22 -3.03
C ALA A 757 -24.57 -27.15 -3.51
N GLY A 758 -23.52 -27.56 -4.24
CA GLY A 758 -22.51 -26.64 -4.76
C GLY A 758 -23.07 -25.69 -5.82
N VAL A 759 -23.92 -26.18 -6.73
CA VAL A 759 -24.61 -25.36 -7.74
C VAL A 759 -25.53 -24.32 -7.07
N SER A 760 -26.22 -24.70 -5.99
CA SER A 760 -27.07 -23.76 -5.25
C SER A 760 -26.26 -22.70 -4.50
N ALA A 761 -25.00 -22.99 -4.16
CA ALA A 761 -24.10 -22.08 -3.47
C ALA A 761 -23.29 -21.16 -4.40
N LEU A 762 -23.31 -21.39 -5.72
CA LEU A 762 -22.59 -20.59 -6.74
C LEU A 762 -22.69 -19.07 -6.52
N PRO A 763 -23.89 -18.50 -6.30
CA PRO A 763 -24.02 -17.07 -6.01
C PRO A 763 -23.18 -16.59 -4.82
N MET A 764 -23.18 -17.37 -3.75
CA MET A 764 -22.45 -17.05 -2.53
C MET A 764 -20.95 -17.15 -2.77
N ILE A 765 -20.51 -18.08 -3.61
CA ILE A 765 -19.10 -18.27 -3.95
C ILE A 765 -18.59 -17.10 -4.81
N ILE A 766 -19.33 -16.69 -5.84
CA ILE A 766 -18.93 -15.58 -6.72
C ILE A 766 -18.74 -14.28 -5.91
N ALA A 767 -19.62 -14.03 -4.94
CA ALA A 767 -19.52 -12.88 -4.05
C ALA A 767 -18.24 -12.87 -3.17
N GLN A 768 -17.59 -14.01 -3.04
CA GLN A 768 -16.39 -14.18 -2.22
C GLN A 768 -15.09 -14.11 -3.03
N CYS A 769 -15.17 -14.27 -4.35
CA CYS A 769 -14.02 -14.13 -5.22
C CYS A 769 -13.61 -12.65 -5.34
N ASP A 770 -12.35 -12.40 -5.67
CA ASP A 770 -11.81 -11.06 -5.91
C ASP A 770 -11.96 -10.66 -7.39
N ALA A 771 -11.97 -11.66 -8.28
CA ALA A 771 -12.24 -11.46 -9.70
C ALA A 771 -13.09 -12.60 -10.28
N MET A 772 -13.82 -12.30 -11.35
CA MET A 772 -14.45 -13.29 -12.22
C MET A 772 -13.89 -13.18 -13.63
N ILE A 773 -13.51 -14.32 -14.22
CA ILE A 773 -13.10 -14.42 -15.62
C ILE A 773 -14.15 -15.24 -16.39
N SER A 774 -14.78 -14.61 -17.37
CA SER A 774 -15.71 -15.25 -18.30
C SER A 774 -14.99 -15.73 -19.55
N LEU A 775 -14.98 -17.04 -19.79
CA LEU A 775 -14.47 -17.63 -21.04
C LEU A 775 -15.55 -17.55 -22.13
N VAL A 776 -15.65 -16.37 -22.73
CA VAL A 776 -16.71 -16.03 -23.70
C VAL A 776 -16.47 -16.73 -25.03
N ASP A 777 -17.53 -17.35 -25.54
CA ASP A 777 -17.66 -17.82 -26.92
C ASP A 777 -19.04 -17.42 -27.45
N ASP A 778 -19.32 -17.79 -28.70
CA ASP A 778 -20.52 -17.43 -29.46
C ASP A 778 -21.85 -17.94 -28.86
N GLN A 779 -21.82 -18.81 -27.84
CA GLN A 779 -23.02 -19.32 -27.16
C GLN A 779 -23.02 -19.06 -25.64
N TYR A 780 -21.98 -18.40 -25.12
CA TYR A 780 -21.80 -18.18 -23.69
C TYR A 780 -22.97 -17.41 -23.05
N PHE A 781 -23.38 -16.30 -23.66
CA PHE A 781 -24.46 -15.45 -23.14
C PHE A 781 -25.86 -16.01 -23.37
N ASP A 782 -26.01 -17.09 -24.14
CA ASP A 782 -27.32 -17.72 -24.34
C ASP A 782 -27.68 -18.66 -23.19
N ARG A 783 -26.69 -19.12 -22.41
CA ARG A 783 -26.92 -20.04 -21.28
C ARG A 783 -27.41 -19.32 -20.04
N GLY A 784 -28.42 -19.90 -19.39
CA GLY A 784 -29.03 -19.38 -18.17
C GLY A 784 -28.03 -19.29 -17.02
N TRP A 785 -27.34 -20.38 -16.67
CA TRP A 785 -26.40 -20.38 -15.55
C TRP A 785 -25.22 -19.41 -15.75
N CYS A 786 -24.60 -19.38 -16.94
CA CYS A 786 -23.57 -18.38 -17.25
C CYS A 786 -24.11 -16.94 -17.19
N SER A 787 -25.36 -16.72 -17.63
CA SER A 787 -26.01 -15.42 -17.51
C SER A 787 -26.31 -15.01 -16.07
N VAL A 788 -26.57 -15.96 -15.16
CA VAL A 788 -26.68 -15.68 -13.72
C VAL A 788 -25.33 -15.22 -13.19
N GLU A 789 -24.24 -15.91 -13.52
CA GLU A 789 -22.88 -15.56 -13.09
C GLU A 789 -22.49 -14.15 -13.59
N VAL A 790 -22.76 -13.85 -14.88
CA VAL A 790 -22.54 -12.52 -15.45
C VAL A 790 -23.38 -11.46 -14.75
N MET A 791 -24.67 -11.71 -14.55
CA MET A 791 -25.55 -10.76 -13.85
C MET A 791 -25.03 -10.48 -12.44
N MET A 792 -24.59 -11.52 -11.73
CA MET A 792 -24.01 -11.38 -10.41
C MET A 792 -22.70 -10.60 -10.45
N ALA A 793 -21.81 -10.89 -11.38
CA ALA A 793 -20.56 -10.15 -11.51
C ALA A 793 -20.79 -8.68 -11.85
N GLN A 794 -21.78 -8.37 -12.69
CA GLN A 794 -22.19 -6.98 -12.96
C GLN A 794 -22.67 -6.29 -11.70
N THR A 795 -23.57 -6.93 -10.95
CA THR A 795 -24.05 -6.38 -9.68
C THR A 795 -22.90 -6.18 -8.69
N LEU A 796 -22.10 -7.21 -8.46
CA LEU A 796 -21.03 -7.20 -7.47
C LEU A 796 -19.92 -6.21 -7.85
N ARG A 797 -19.63 -6.04 -9.15
CA ARG A 797 -18.68 -5.03 -9.63
C ARG A 797 -19.16 -3.63 -9.29
N ASN A 798 -20.45 -3.34 -9.52
CA ASN A 798 -21.02 -2.03 -9.23
C ASN A 798 -21.14 -1.78 -7.72
N ALA A 799 -21.47 -2.82 -6.96
CA ALA A 799 -21.74 -2.75 -5.52
C ALA A 799 -20.49 -2.80 -4.63
N TYR A 800 -19.52 -3.63 -5.01
CA TYR A 800 -18.36 -3.99 -4.19
C TYR A 800 -17.02 -3.85 -4.92
N GLY A 801 -17.00 -3.41 -6.18
CA GLY A 801 -15.77 -3.17 -6.93
C GLY A 801 -15.00 -4.43 -7.34
N ILE A 802 -15.64 -5.61 -7.39
CA ILE A 802 -14.97 -6.83 -7.88
C ILE A 802 -14.59 -6.67 -9.36
N SER A 803 -13.45 -7.24 -9.77
CA SER A 803 -13.04 -7.23 -11.17
C SER A 803 -13.83 -8.28 -11.96
N TRP A 804 -14.36 -7.89 -13.13
CA TRP A 804 -14.99 -8.83 -14.05
C TRP A 804 -14.37 -8.68 -15.44
N LEU A 805 -13.75 -9.76 -15.90
CA LEU A 805 -12.98 -9.80 -17.14
C LEU A 805 -13.57 -10.82 -18.12
N GLU A 806 -13.46 -10.53 -19.41
CA GLU A 806 -13.85 -11.43 -20.49
C GLU A 806 -12.61 -11.89 -21.26
N HIS A 807 -12.51 -13.20 -21.49
CA HIS A 807 -11.48 -13.81 -22.34
C HIS A 807 -12.10 -14.18 -23.70
N VAL A 808 -11.95 -13.27 -24.66
CA VAL A 808 -12.60 -13.30 -25.98
C VAL A 808 -11.60 -13.60 -27.10
N HIS A 809 -12.08 -14.19 -28.19
CA HIS A 809 -11.30 -14.35 -29.41
C HIS A 809 -11.28 -13.02 -30.16
N GLN A 810 -10.10 -12.51 -30.51
CA GLN A 810 -9.96 -11.35 -31.40
C GLN A 810 -9.53 -11.81 -32.79
N ASP A 811 -10.33 -11.44 -33.80
CA ASP A 811 -9.96 -11.60 -35.20
C ASP A 811 -8.85 -10.60 -35.58
N GLU A 812 -7.96 -11.00 -36.51
CA GLU A 812 -6.67 -10.36 -36.82
C GLU A 812 -6.65 -8.83 -36.84
N HIS A 813 -5.82 -8.23 -35.98
CA HIS A 813 -5.22 -6.90 -36.15
C HIS A 813 -3.71 -6.95 -35.83
N GLU A 814 -3.00 -5.84 -36.05
CA GLU A 814 -1.53 -5.61 -36.20
C GLU A 814 -0.52 -6.45 -35.39
N TYR A 815 -0.93 -7.25 -34.40
CA TYR A 815 -0.10 -8.10 -33.55
C TYR A 815 -0.47 -9.59 -33.52
N GLY A 816 -1.39 -10.07 -34.36
CA GLY A 816 -1.73 -11.50 -34.53
C GLY A 816 -3.14 -11.88 -34.05
N SER A 817 -3.61 -13.08 -34.42
CA SER A 817 -4.87 -13.68 -33.96
C SER A 817 -4.68 -14.45 -32.65
N GLY A 818 -5.63 -14.35 -31.71
CA GLY A 818 -5.53 -15.03 -30.42
C GLY A 818 -6.62 -14.68 -29.42
N TRP A 819 -6.61 -15.38 -28.29
CA TRP A 819 -7.49 -15.10 -27.15
C TRP A 819 -6.92 -13.98 -26.28
N ARG A 820 -7.75 -13.00 -25.92
CA ARG A 820 -7.35 -11.84 -25.13
C ARG A 820 -8.27 -11.64 -23.95
N LEU A 821 -7.67 -11.35 -22.80
CA LEU A 821 -8.34 -10.94 -21.58
C LEU A 821 -8.50 -9.41 -21.57
N GLY A 822 -9.69 -8.94 -21.23
CA GLY A 822 -10.00 -7.52 -21.08
C GLY A 822 -11.12 -7.28 -20.08
N GLU A 823 -11.31 -6.02 -19.69
CA GLU A 823 -12.45 -5.62 -18.86
C GLU A 823 -13.77 -5.92 -19.56
N ALA A 824 -14.70 -6.52 -18.83
CA ALA A 824 -16.00 -6.92 -19.34
C ALA A 824 -16.94 -5.72 -19.51
N GLU A 825 -17.80 -5.73 -20.52
CA GLU A 825 -18.82 -4.69 -20.70
C GLU A 825 -20.14 -5.07 -20.03
N ASN A 826 -20.86 -4.09 -19.46
CA ASN A 826 -22.20 -4.32 -18.92
C ASN A 826 -23.18 -4.69 -20.07
N ARG A 827 -24.00 -5.71 -19.84
CA ARG A 827 -24.99 -6.22 -20.80
C ARG A 827 -26.36 -6.38 -20.14
N GLU A 828 -27.41 -6.11 -20.91
CA GLU A 828 -28.78 -6.41 -20.48
C GLU A 828 -29.04 -7.92 -20.59
N ILE A 829 -29.43 -8.53 -19.46
CA ILE A 829 -29.69 -9.96 -19.36
C ILE A 829 -31.16 -10.17 -19.04
N VAL A 830 -31.87 -10.85 -19.94
CA VAL A 830 -33.26 -11.25 -19.75
C VAL A 830 -33.30 -12.75 -19.48
N MET A 831 -33.38 -13.13 -18.21
CA MET A 831 -33.22 -14.54 -17.80
C MET A 831 -34.31 -15.46 -18.33
N LYS A 832 -35.52 -14.93 -18.52
CA LYS A 832 -36.67 -15.72 -19.02
C LYS A 832 -36.43 -16.29 -20.43
N ASP A 833 -35.51 -15.71 -21.20
CA ASP A 833 -35.24 -16.06 -22.60
C ASP A 833 -33.99 -16.94 -22.76
N LYS A 834 -33.30 -17.28 -21.65
CA LYS A 834 -32.04 -18.04 -21.68
C LYS A 834 -32.27 -19.55 -21.80
N LEU A 835 -31.30 -20.21 -22.44
CA LEU A 835 -31.23 -21.65 -22.66
C LEU A 835 -30.77 -22.37 -21.39
N LEU A 836 -31.42 -23.48 -21.05
CA LEU A 836 -31.10 -24.32 -19.90
C LEU A 836 -30.90 -25.76 -20.34
N THR A 837 -29.96 -26.45 -19.69
CA THR A 837 -29.79 -27.90 -19.87
C THR A 837 -31.00 -28.66 -19.32
N TYR A 838 -31.51 -28.22 -18.17
CA TYR A 838 -32.73 -28.73 -17.53
C TYR A 838 -33.71 -27.58 -17.31
N GLU A 839 -34.87 -27.66 -17.94
CA GLU A 839 -35.88 -26.59 -17.89
C GLU A 839 -36.45 -26.37 -16.47
N GLU A 840 -36.39 -27.38 -15.62
CA GLU A 840 -36.75 -27.32 -14.19
C GLU A 840 -35.94 -26.26 -13.42
N ASP A 841 -34.71 -25.96 -13.87
CA ASP A 841 -33.86 -24.92 -13.28
C ASP A 841 -34.37 -23.50 -13.56
N ARG A 842 -35.36 -23.30 -14.45
CA ARG A 842 -35.87 -21.95 -14.78
C ARG A 842 -36.34 -21.20 -13.55
N SER A 843 -37.03 -21.90 -12.65
CA SER A 843 -37.48 -21.34 -11.38
C SER A 843 -36.32 -20.86 -10.50
N LYS A 844 -35.20 -21.59 -10.48
CA LYS A 844 -33.99 -21.29 -9.72
C LYS A 844 -33.27 -20.08 -10.31
N VAL A 845 -33.01 -20.05 -11.61
CA VAL A 845 -32.29 -18.94 -12.24
C VAL A 845 -33.08 -17.62 -12.19
N LEU A 846 -34.42 -17.67 -12.29
CA LEU A 846 -35.28 -16.50 -12.06
C LEU A 846 -35.32 -16.06 -10.59
N PHE A 847 -35.19 -17.00 -9.65
CA PHE A 847 -35.01 -16.66 -8.24
C PHE A 847 -33.68 -15.95 -8.01
N LEU A 848 -32.59 -16.48 -8.58
CA LEU A 848 -31.25 -15.88 -8.49
C LEU A 848 -31.18 -14.51 -9.16
N GLU A 849 -31.92 -14.28 -10.25
CA GLU A 849 -32.09 -12.94 -10.84
C GLU A 849 -32.68 -11.93 -9.86
N ARG A 850 -33.60 -12.37 -9.00
CA ARG A 850 -34.16 -11.50 -7.95
C ARG A 850 -33.17 -11.32 -6.80
N GLN A 851 -32.42 -12.36 -6.44
CA GLN A 851 -31.43 -12.27 -5.36
C GLN A 851 -30.23 -11.42 -5.74
N SER A 852 -29.74 -11.50 -6.98
CA SER A 852 -28.63 -10.68 -7.46
C SER A 852 -28.96 -9.19 -7.39
N LYS A 853 -30.21 -8.79 -7.64
CA LYS A 853 -30.68 -7.41 -7.46
C LYS A 853 -30.69 -6.94 -5.99
N LEU A 854 -30.61 -7.87 -5.03
CA LEU A 854 -30.46 -7.57 -3.61
C LEU A 854 -29.00 -7.59 -3.15
N LEU A 855 -28.05 -7.95 -4.02
CA LEU A 855 -26.63 -7.90 -3.71
C LEU A 855 -26.03 -6.53 -4.00
N GLY A 856 -26.64 -5.75 -4.90
CA GLY A 856 -26.21 -4.41 -5.30
C GLY A 856 -27.31 -3.38 -5.19
#